data_AF-A0A0Q7AV84-F1
#
_entry.id   AF-A0A0Q7AV84-F1
#
_cell.length_a   1.000
_cell.length_b   1.000
_cell.length_c   1.000
_cell.angle_alpha   90.00
_cell.angle_beta   90.00
_cell.angle_gamma   90.00
#
_symmetry.space_group_name_H-M   'P 1'
#
loop_
_entity.id
_entity.type
_entity.pdbx_description
1 polymer ?
#
loop_
_entity_poly.entity_id
_entity_poly.type
_entity_poly.pdbx_seq_one_letter_code
_entity_poly.pdbx_strand_id
1 'polypeptide(L)'
;MRSVPLAAAGAVALASLTAVGITTSTAHAAPADMAYALSGSTLLSFDLADPQDIDGTPLTGLTSGETLIGLDVRPQNGELYALGVNATANTGTVYVVHPQTGFAAVVGTAGSVAFTTDGVTAVDLPDPAVVGYGFDVNPAVDRIRVAAGGLTFRANPNDGAPVDGNNGGGATSGTNPDGPISGGTTTIDASAYTNDVANNGGITTLYTLDSSSNSLYIQNPPNAGTQTSATAVTLGGSPLDFSGISGFDIPSGVNASSSNAAVTSGSGYAALTVAGSTSLYSIDLVSGAATLVGAVGNGVFPVQGLAIQRDPDEGLPAIVLDQAGSNLVRFSTATPGTTTTQAIGTGSLVAGETLVAIAWRPQTGQLLALGVNASADTGTLYRLDPQTGGLTSLGSSLVAWAGTDLPNPTVIGYGMDVNPAVDRVRVTAGSGLNGRVNPASGAAVGVVPDSATSQPLTGVSYTNAYGGELTGRPTTLYGVDPDANEIVVVNPPNNGTATLPHPVTLGGSPLDFDALLGFDIPEGVTVDTSNAAATGSAYAVLTVSGTTGLYTIDLATGAATNAGPLLTTARGLAVGTAGADRPVVTPPPPPPAAVPATLTKVGKAKQQKKVVDTGRVLTCPSGFLAASCTSKLKLTATYKVKIKGKTKVRSAVVGAATVKTTKGKATRLKVALSKKGLKLLKQRGRLAAKVAIVASIGPKAASRTTTVKVTLLKKRL
;
A
#
# COMPACT_ATOMS: atom_id res chain seq x y z
N MET A 1 16.27 -75.18 22.66
CA MET A 1 16.48 -75.25 24.13
C MET A 1 16.92 -73.88 24.62
N ARG A 2 16.30 -73.44 25.72
CA ARG A 2 16.65 -72.31 26.60
C ARG A 2 16.41 -70.88 26.09
N SER A 3 15.23 -70.41 26.48
CA SER A 3 14.84 -69.04 26.79
C SER A 3 15.59 -68.45 27.99
N VAL A 4 15.98 -67.18 27.91
CA VAL A 4 16.27 -66.24 29.04
C VAL A 4 15.86 -64.83 28.59
N PRO A 5 15.21 -63.99 29.44
CA PRO A 5 14.59 -62.72 29.06
C PRO A 5 15.49 -61.49 29.27
N LEU A 6 15.20 -60.38 28.58
CA LEU A 6 15.82 -59.07 28.82
C LEU A 6 14.81 -58.08 29.42
N ALA A 7 15.32 -57.28 30.34
CA ALA A 7 14.65 -56.55 31.40
C ALA A 7 13.80 -55.34 30.97
N ALA A 8 12.84 -55.02 31.85
CA ALA A 8 11.95 -53.87 31.82
C ALA A 8 12.67 -52.53 32.01
N ALA A 9 12.29 -51.53 31.21
CA ALA A 9 12.66 -50.12 31.40
C ALA A 9 11.58 -49.41 32.25
N GLY A 10 12.02 -48.72 33.29
CA GLY A 10 11.18 -47.99 34.24
C GLY A 10 10.56 -46.73 33.66
N ALA A 11 9.31 -46.49 34.02
CA ALA A 11 8.57 -45.26 33.76
C ALA A 11 9.04 -44.13 34.69
N VAL A 12 9.36 -42.96 34.12
CA VAL A 12 9.56 -41.71 34.86
C VAL A 12 8.25 -40.93 34.84
N ALA A 13 7.70 -40.68 36.02
CA ALA A 13 6.52 -39.85 36.24
C ALA A 13 6.86 -38.36 36.04
N LEU A 14 6.17 -37.69 35.14
CA LEU A 14 6.18 -36.22 35.03
C LEU A 14 5.12 -35.65 35.99
N ALA A 15 5.55 -34.85 36.95
CA ALA A 15 4.68 -34.08 37.83
C ALA A 15 4.06 -32.90 37.08
N SER A 16 2.73 -32.81 37.13
CA SER A 16 1.91 -31.74 36.57
C SER A 16 2.04 -30.46 37.41
N LEU A 17 2.57 -29.39 36.80
CA LEU A 17 2.56 -28.04 37.36
C LEU A 17 1.40 -27.26 36.71
N THR A 18 0.34 -27.05 37.49
CA THR A 18 -0.82 -26.23 37.11
C THR A 18 -0.41 -24.76 36.97
N ALA A 19 -0.36 -24.27 35.72
CA ALA A 19 -0.18 -22.86 35.43
C ALA A 19 -1.51 -22.11 35.64
N VAL A 20 -1.52 -21.18 36.59
CA VAL A 20 -2.59 -20.20 36.79
C VAL A 20 -2.59 -19.25 35.60
N GLY A 21 -3.66 -19.27 34.79
CA GLY A 21 -3.84 -18.39 33.64
C GLY A 21 -4.03 -16.94 34.08
N ILE A 22 -2.99 -16.13 33.90
CA ILE A 22 -3.11 -14.66 33.92
C ILE A 22 -3.41 -14.23 32.49
N THR A 23 -4.66 -13.85 32.23
CA THR A 23 -5.06 -13.24 30.95
C THR A 23 -4.48 -11.84 30.86
N THR A 24 -3.26 -11.70 30.33
CA THR A 24 -2.79 -10.41 29.84
C THR A 24 -3.37 -10.20 28.45
N SER A 25 -4.42 -9.37 28.35
CA SER A 25 -4.78 -8.70 27.11
C SER A 25 -3.58 -7.83 26.71
N THR A 26 -2.70 -8.38 25.89
CA THR A 26 -1.77 -7.59 25.10
C THR A 26 -2.60 -7.03 23.95
N ALA A 27 -3.07 -5.80 24.09
CA ALA A 27 -3.33 -4.97 22.93
C ALA A 27 -2.02 -4.92 22.15
N HIS A 28 -1.91 -5.75 21.10
CA HIS A 28 -0.96 -5.51 20.04
C HIS A 28 -1.28 -4.10 19.54
N ALA A 29 -0.35 -3.17 19.71
CA ALA A 29 -0.35 -2.02 18.83
C ALA A 29 -0.05 -2.61 17.45
N ALA A 30 -1.08 -2.78 16.63
CA ALA A 30 -0.88 -3.12 15.23
C ALA A 30 0.09 -2.06 14.64
N PRO A 31 1.01 -2.45 13.74
CA PRO A 31 1.70 -1.48 12.91
C PRO A 31 0.66 -0.55 12.27
N ALA A 32 1.04 0.70 12.10
CA ALA A 32 0.14 1.72 11.59
C ALA A 32 -0.12 1.49 10.10
N ASP A 33 -1.25 0.87 9.77
CA ASP A 33 -1.73 0.85 8.38
C ASP A 33 -1.89 2.30 7.91
N MET A 34 -1.29 2.59 6.76
CA MET A 34 -1.47 3.86 6.07
C MET A 34 -2.82 3.83 5.39
N ALA A 35 -3.57 4.93 5.46
CA ALA A 35 -4.80 5.10 4.69
C ALA A 35 -4.69 6.30 3.76
N TYR A 36 -5.34 6.18 2.62
CA TYR A 36 -5.46 7.20 1.60
C TYR A 36 -6.91 7.65 1.43
N ALA A 37 -7.11 8.93 1.18
CA ALA A 37 -8.42 9.50 0.89
C ALA A 37 -8.31 10.69 -0.07
N LEU A 38 -9.33 10.97 -0.86
CA LEU A 38 -9.34 12.13 -1.77
C LEU A 38 -9.93 13.36 -1.07
N SER A 39 -9.38 14.54 -1.37
CA SER A 39 -9.98 15.82 -1.02
C SER A 39 -9.81 16.80 -2.17
N GLY A 40 -10.81 16.87 -3.04
CA GLY A 40 -10.73 17.61 -4.30
C GLY A 40 -9.58 17.09 -5.16
N SER A 41 -8.64 17.96 -5.52
CA SER A 41 -7.45 17.63 -6.32
C SER A 41 -6.23 17.25 -5.46
N THR A 42 -6.44 16.67 -4.28
CA THR A 42 -5.36 16.26 -3.36
C THR A 42 -5.60 14.84 -2.87
N LEU A 43 -4.57 14.00 -2.94
CA LEU A 43 -4.52 12.73 -2.23
C LEU A 43 -4.05 12.99 -0.80
N LEU A 44 -4.89 12.66 0.17
CA LEU A 44 -4.53 12.65 1.58
C LEU A 44 -3.95 11.29 1.94
N SER A 45 -2.95 11.30 2.82
CA SER A 45 -2.41 10.12 3.48
C SER A 45 -2.41 10.35 4.99
N PHE A 46 -2.74 9.33 5.77
CA PHE A 46 -2.72 9.39 7.23
C PHE A 46 -2.59 8.02 7.85
N ASP A 47 -2.10 8.00 9.07
CA ASP A 47 -2.02 6.81 9.92
C ASP A 47 -3.43 6.46 10.45
N LEU A 48 -3.89 5.21 10.29
CA LEU A 48 -5.20 4.81 10.83
C LEU A 48 -5.33 5.09 12.33
N ALA A 49 -4.22 5.09 13.10
CA ALA A 49 -4.25 5.39 14.53
C ALA A 49 -4.26 6.89 14.85
N ASP A 50 -3.92 7.77 13.90
CA ASP A 50 -3.97 9.22 14.05
C ASP A 50 -4.51 9.91 12.76
N PRO A 51 -5.81 9.72 12.43
CA PRO A 51 -6.39 10.23 11.19
C PRO A 51 -6.44 11.76 11.12
N GLN A 52 -6.08 12.46 12.20
CA GLN A 52 -5.99 13.92 12.25
C GLN A 52 -4.66 14.44 11.67
N ASP A 53 -3.63 13.60 11.64
CA ASP A 53 -2.31 13.91 11.08
C ASP A 53 -2.26 13.50 9.61
N ILE A 54 -2.71 14.42 8.75
CA ILE A 54 -2.77 14.22 7.31
C ILE A 54 -1.57 14.86 6.61
N ASP A 55 -1.02 14.14 5.64
CA ASP A 55 -0.16 14.68 4.59
C ASP A 55 -0.93 14.71 3.27
N GLY A 56 -0.68 15.73 2.45
CA GLY A 56 -1.42 15.96 1.20
C GLY A 56 -0.49 16.06 0.00
N THR A 57 -0.75 15.24 -1.03
CA THR A 57 -0.04 15.24 -2.30
C THR A 57 -0.99 15.74 -3.40
N PRO A 58 -0.66 16.83 -4.12
CA PRO A 58 -1.48 17.31 -5.22
C PRO A 58 -1.61 16.27 -6.33
N LEU A 59 -2.83 16.09 -6.83
CA LEU A 59 -3.11 15.17 -7.93
C LEU A 59 -2.81 15.83 -9.29
N THR A 60 -2.21 15.06 -10.19
CA THR A 60 -1.91 15.44 -11.59
C THR A 60 -2.26 14.29 -12.53
N GLY A 61 -2.23 14.49 -13.85
CA GLY A 61 -2.49 13.43 -14.84
C GLY A 61 -3.97 13.12 -15.13
N LEU A 62 -4.91 13.77 -14.41
CA LEU A 62 -6.34 13.60 -14.61
C LEU A 62 -6.82 14.10 -15.98
N THR A 63 -7.70 13.33 -16.61
CA THR A 63 -8.40 13.74 -17.83
C THR A 63 -9.30 14.93 -17.53
N SER A 64 -9.33 15.90 -18.45
CA SER A 64 -10.10 17.14 -18.27
C SER A 64 -11.60 16.88 -18.07
N GLY A 65 -12.19 17.50 -17.05
CA GLY A 65 -13.61 17.40 -16.74
C GLY A 65 -13.99 16.23 -15.83
N GLU A 66 -13.02 15.40 -15.42
CA GLU A 66 -13.27 14.32 -14.47
C GLU A 66 -13.08 14.75 -13.01
N THR A 67 -13.86 14.14 -12.13
CA THR A 67 -13.67 14.16 -10.67
C THR A 67 -13.27 12.76 -10.22
N LEU A 68 -12.21 12.60 -9.42
CA LEU A 68 -11.90 11.31 -8.79
C LEU A 68 -12.82 11.08 -7.58
N ILE A 69 -13.33 9.85 -7.44
CA ILE A 69 -14.49 9.56 -6.55
C ILE A 69 -14.37 8.33 -5.66
N GLY A 70 -13.34 7.51 -5.86
CA GLY A 70 -13.17 6.23 -5.18
C GLY A 70 -11.69 5.89 -5.14
N LEU A 71 -11.31 5.12 -4.13
CA LEU A 71 -9.95 4.66 -3.91
C LEU A 71 -10.01 3.25 -3.37
N ASP A 72 -9.16 2.38 -3.89
CA ASP A 72 -8.87 1.09 -3.26
C ASP A 72 -7.51 0.55 -3.73
N VAL A 73 -6.87 -0.29 -2.93
CA VAL A 73 -5.60 -0.94 -3.25
C VAL A 73 -5.89 -2.28 -3.93
N ARG A 74 -5.36 -2.47 -5.14
CA ARG A 74 -5.52 -3.73 -5.86
C ARG A 74 -4.65 -4.81 -5.23
N PRO A 75 -5.20 -5.94 -4.75
CA PRO A 75 -4.41 -6.92 -3.97
C PRO A 75 -3.32 -7.64 -4.77
N GLN A 76 -3.49 -7.74 -6.09
CA GLN A 76 -2.59 -8.44 -7.00
C GLN A 76 -1.26 -7.71 -7.23
N ASN A 77 -1.24 -6.37 -7.12
CA ASN A 77 -0.03 -5.56 -7.34
C ASN A 77 0.24 -4.55 -6.22
N GLY A 78 -0.71 -4.35 -5.30
CA GLY A 78 -0.61 -3.43 -4.17
C GLY A 78 -0.72 -1.95 -4.53
N GLU A 79 -1.02 -1.62 -5.79
CA GLU A 79 -1.14 -0.24 -6.25
C GLU A 79 -2.52 0.34 -5.92
N LEU A 80 -2.58 1.67 -5.76
CA LEU A 80 -3.80 2.40 -5.47
C LEU A 80 -4.56 2.74 -6.76
N TYR A 81 -5.80 2.29 -6.87
CA TYR A 81 -6.69 2.53 -8.01
C TYR A 81 -7.77 3.54 -7.67
N ALA A 82 -8.24 4.28 -8.67
CA ALA A 82 -9.35 5.22 -8.57
C ALA A 82 -10.23 5.21 -9.82
N LEU A 83 -11.45 5.74 -9.70
CA LEU A 83 -12.29 6.10 -10.86
C LEU A 83 -12.40 7.61 -10.98
N GLY A 84 -12.12 8.14 -12.16
CA GLY A 84 -12.51 9.49 -12.57
C GLY A 84 -13.84 9.46 -13.29
N VAL A 85 -14.78 10.30 -12.90
CA VAL A 85 -16.12 10.41 -13.49
C VAL A 85 -16.28 11.77 -14.14
N ASN A 86 -16.69 11.78 -15.41
CA ASN A 86 -17.18 12.95 -16.12
C ASN A 86 -18.69 12.81 -16.34
N ALA A 87 -19.47 13.31 -15.39
CA ALA A 87 -20.94 13.21 -15.44
C ALA A 87 -21.54 13.95 -16.65
N THR A 88 -20.88 15.00 -17.17
CA THR A 88 -21.37 15.72 -18.36
C THR A 88 -21.17 14.92 -19.64
N ALA A 89 -20.04 14.24 -19.78
CA ALA A 89 -19.77 13.36 -20.92
C ALA A 89 -20.40 11.96 -20.75
N ASN A 90 -20.89 11.66 -19.54
CA ASN A 90 -21.36 10.34 -19.12
C ASN A 90 -20.33 9.23 -19.37
N THR A 91 -19.09 9.49 -18.95
CA THR A 91 -17.97 8.54 -19.08
C THR A 91 -17.14 8.52 -17.81
N GLY A 92 -16.38 7.43 -17.63
CA GLY A 92 -15.38 7.32 -16.59
C GLY A 92 -14.06 6.74 -17.07
N THR A 93 -13.03 6.92 -16.25
CA THR A 93 -11.67 6.46 -16.50
C THR A 93 -11.10 5.82 -15.24
N VAL A 94 -10.60 4.59 -15.36
CA VAL A 94 -9.85 3.95 -14.28
C VAL A 94 -8.43 4.53 -14.26
N TYR A 95 -7.95 4.87 -13.08
CA TYR A 95 -6.60 5.36 -12.84
C TYR A 95 -5.84 4.45 -11.87
N VAL A 96 -4.53 4.34 -12.09
CA VAL A 96 -3.58 4.06 -11.00
C VAL A 96 -3.10 5.39 -10.46
N VAL A 97 -3.23 5.62 -9.16
CA VAL A 97 -2.80 6.82 -8.46
C VAL A 97 -1.51 6.51 -7.71
N HIS A 98 -0.43 7.22 -8.04
CA HIS A 98 0.89 7.02 -7.44
C HIS A 98 1.08 7.90 -6.21
N PRO A 99 1.03 7.39 -4.97
CA PRO A 99 0.95 8.24 -3.78
C PRO A 99 2.19 9.15 -3.57
N GLN A 100 3.36 8.71 -4.03
CA GLN A 100 4.64 9.40 -3.93
C GLN A 100 4.70 10.65 -4.81
N THR A 101 4.06 10.61 -5.98
CA THR A 101 4.13 11.67 -6.98
C THR A 101 2.81 12.43 -7.13
N GLY A 102 1.69 11.84 -6.69
CA GLY A 102 0.35 12.33 -6.95
C GLY A 102 -0.07 12.20 -8.41
N PHE A 103 0.69 11.49 -9.24
CA PHE A 103 0.33 11.28 -10.64
C PHE A 103 -0.76 10.22 -10.74
N ALA A 104 -1.87 10.54 -11.39
CA ALA A 104 -2.92 9.60 -11.76
C ALA A 104 -2.74 9.20 -13.22
N ALA A 105 -2.35 7.95 -13.45
CA ALA A 105 -2.12 7.39 -14.76
C ALA A 105 -3.36 6.65 -15.28
N VAL A 106 -3.79 6.97 -16.50
CA VAL A 106 -4.92 6.29 -17.15
C VAL A 106 -4.61 4.81 -17.36
N VAL A 107 -5.52 3.94 -16.93
CA VAL A 107 -5.50 2.52 -17.26
C VAL A 107 -6.32 2.32 -18.53
N GLY A 108 -5.66 1.89 -19.61
CA GLY A 108 -6.31 1.68 -20.91
C GLY A 108 -6.62 3.00 -21.63
N THR A 109 -7.91 3.21 -21.95
CA THR A 109 -8.37 4.37 -22.72
C THR A 109 -9.21 5.29 -21.83
N ALA A 110 -8.90 6.59 -21.82
CA ALA A 110 -9.68 7.58 -21.09
C ALA A 110 -11.13 7.66 -21.60
N GLY A 111 -12.08 7.76 -20.68
CA GLY A 111 -13.51 7.82 -20.94
C GLY A 111 -14.12 6.49 -21.40
N SER A 112 -13.43 5.37 -21.24
CA SER A 112 -13.90 4.06 -21.72
C SER A 112 -14.98 3.42 -20.85
N VAL A 113 -15.12 3.82 -19.58
CA VAL A 113 -16.18 3.31 -18.70
C VAL A 113 -17.49 4.00 -19.04
N ALA A 114 -18.34 3.31 -19.77
CA ALA A 114 -19.71 3.72 -20.11
C ALA A 114 -20.59 2.47 -20.26
N PHE A 115 -21.89 2.63 -20.02
CA PHE A 115 -22.84 1.51 -20.02
C PHE A 115 -24.13 1.84 -20.79
N THR A 116 -24.79 0.79 -21.27
CA THR A 116 -26.14 0.85 -21.86
C THR A 116 -27.03 -0.21 -21.23
N THR A 117 -28.36 -0.06 -21.26
CA THR A 117 -29.27 -1.11 -20.73
C THR A 117 -29.70 -2.15 -21.77
N ASP A 118 -29.57 -1.84 -23.07
CA ASP A 118 -30.07 -2.65 -24.18
C ASP A 118 -29.18 -2.55 -25.44
N GLY A 119 -27.96 -2.04 -25.27
CA GLY A 119 -27.02 -1.73 -26.36
C GLY A 119 -27.23 -0.37 -27.01
N VAL A 120 -28.25 0.39 -26.63
CA VAL A 120 -28.58 1.70 -27.23
C VAL A 120 -28.81 2.76 -26.16
N THR A 121 -29.60 2.44 -25.13
CA THR A 121 -30.02 3.35 -24.07
C THR A 121 -28.90 3.53 -23.06
N ALA A 122 -28.25 4.69 -23.05
CA ALA A 122 -27.16 4.99 -22.12
C ALA A 122 -27.63 4.99 -20.66
N VAL A 123 -26.80 4.43 -19.79
CA VAL A 123 -26.95 4.52 -18.33
C VAL A 123 -26.12 5.71 -17.85
N ASP A 124 -26.74 6.59 -17.07
CA ASP A 124 -26.07 7.76 -16.51
C ASP A 124 -25.15 7.39 -15.34
N LEU A 125 -23.92 7.89 -15.34
CA LEU A 125 -23.00 7.85 -14.21
C LEU A 125 -23.32 9.03 -13.28
N PRO A 126 -23.81 8.80 -12.04
CA PRO A 126 -24.27 9.86 -11.16
C PRO A 126 -23.24 10.97 -10.92
N ASP A 127 -23.68 12.23 -10.84
CA ASP A 127 -22.79 13.35 -10.53
C ASP A 127 -22.15 13.17 -9.14
N PRO A 128 -20.80 13.09 -9.04
CA PRO A 128 -20.11 12.96 -7.76
C PRO A 128 -20.33 14.13 -6.79
N ALA A 129 -20.81 15.28 -7.27
CA ALA A 129 -21.19 16.39 -6.41
C ALA A 129 -22.49 16.13 -5.62
N VAL A 130 -23.27 15.11 -6.01
CA VAL A 130 -24.61 14.82 -5.46
C VAL A 130 -24.69 13.44 -4.83
N VAL A 131 -23.96 12.45 -5.35
CA VAL A 131 -24.04 11.04 -4.92
C VAL A 131 -22.67 10.54 -4.46
N GLY A 132 -22.64 9.83 -3.34
CA GLY A 132 -21.46 9.13 -2.85
C GLY A 132 -21.14 7.88 -3.68
N TYR A 133 -19.88 7.46 -3.67
CA TYR A 133 -19.44 6.31 -4.43
C TYR A 133 -18.69 5.31 -3.54
N GLY A 134 -19.10 4.04 -3.61
CA GLY A 134 -18.30 2.89 -3.20
C GLY A 134 -17.40 2.45 -4.33
N PHE A 135 -16.16 2.10 -4.02
CA PHE A 135 -15.15 1.65 -4.96
C PHE A 135 -14.26 0.63 -4.26
N ASP A 136 -14.15 -0.57 -4.79
CA ASP A 136 -13.34 -1.64 -4.19
C ASP A 136 -12.95 -2.69 -5.24
N VAL A 137 -11.76 -3.28 -5.13
CA VAL A 137 -11.22 -4.29 -6.02
C VAL A 137 -11.46 -5.66 -5.41
N ASN A 138 -12.27 -6.49 -6.06
CA ASN A 138 -12.50 -7.85 -5.59
C ASN A 138 -11.20 -8.70 -5.67
N PRO A 139 -10.61 -9.18 -4.56
CA PRO A 139 -9.36 -9.95 -4.61
C PRO A 139 -9.48 -11.32 -5.27
N ALA A 140 -10.69 -11.92 -5.34
CA ALA A 140 -10.90 -13.23 -5.95
C ALA A 140 -11.13 -13.16 -7.46
N VAL A 141 -11.82 -12.14 -7.95
CA VAL A 141 -12.19 -12.01 -9.39
C VAL A 141 -11.33 -10.97 -10.11
N ASP A 142 -10.58 -10.15 -9.36
CA ASP A 142 -9.73 -9.06 -9.86
C ASP A 142 -10.54 -8.08 -10.73
N ARG A 143 -11.66 -7.60 -10.19
CA ARG A 143 -12.51 -6.59 -10.84
C ARG A 143 -12.81 -5.48 -9.86
N ILE A 144 -12.72 -4.25 -10.33
CA ILE A 144 -13.16 -3.06 -9.60
C ILE A 144 -14.67 -3.10 -9.59
N ARG A 145 -15.28 -3.08 -8.42
CA ARG A 145 -16.70 -2.83 -8.22
C ARG A 145 -16.91 -1.38 -7.84
N VAL A 146 -17.92 -0.78 -8.45
CA VAL A 146 -18.36 0.57 -8.13
C VAL A 146 -19.84 0.54 -7.81
N ALA A 147 -20.25 1.33 -6.83
CA ALA A 147 -21.64 1.54 -6.50
C ALA A 147 -21.91 3.02 -6.21
N ALA A 148 -23.04 3.52 -6.70
CA ALA A 148 -23.47 4.90 -6.51
C ALA A 148 -24.98 4.97 -6.40
N GLY A 149 -25.50 5.10 -5.18
CA GLY A 149 -26.93 5.02 -4.93
C GLY A 149 -27.47 3.65 -5.35
N GLY A 150 -28.38 3.63 -6.33
CA GLY A 150 -28.98 2.39 -6.84
C GLY A 150 -28.20 1.70 -7.98
N LEU A 151 -27.18 2.37 -8.54
CA LEU A 151 -26.37 1.84 -9.62
C LEU A 151 -25.19 1.04 -9.06
N THR A 152 -24.91 -0.13 -9.64
CA THR A 152 -23.66 -0.86 -9.42
C THR A 152 -23.12 -1.39 -10.74
N PHE A 153 -21.79 -1.35 -10.91
CA PHE A 153 -21.13 -1.84 -12.10
C PHE A 153 -19.71 -2.29 -11.78
N ARG A 154 -19.03 -2.85 -12.78
CA ARG A 154 -17.65 -3.29 -12.65
C ARG A 154 -16.78 -2.75 -13.78
N ALA A 155 -15.50 -2.57 -13.48
CA ALA A 155 -14.45 -2.28 -14.46
C ALA A 155 -13.28 -3.27 -14.29
N ASN A 156 -12.53 -3.48 -15.36
CA ASN A 156 -11.36 -4.35 -15.35
C ASN A 156 -10.10 -3.54 -15.02
N PRO A 157 -9.41 -3.79 -13.88
CA PRO A 157 -8.21 -3.04 -13.49
C PRO A 157 -7.02 -3.26 -14.44
N ASN A 158 -7.08 -4.28 -15.30
CA ASN A 158 -6.00 -4.56 -16.27
C ASN A 158 -6.06 -3.65 -17.50
N ASP A 159 -7.23 -3.15 -17.89
CA ASP A 159 -7.40 -2.37 -19.13
C ASP A 159 -8.40 -1.22 -19.04
N GLY A 160 -8.95 -0.95 -17.86
CA GLY A 160 -9.88 0.14 -17.61
C GLY A 160 -11.25 -0.04 -18.26
N ALA A 161 -11.48 -1.16 -18.96
CA ALA A 161 -12.72 -1.37 -19.69
C ALA A 161 -13.90 -1.69 -18.75
N PRO A 162 -15.13 -1.26 -19.09
CA PRO A 162 -16.33 -1.69 -18.38
C PRO A 162 -16.54 -3.19 -18.52
N VAL A 163 -17.01 -3.83 -17.45
CA VAL A 163 -17.37 -5.25 -17.45
C VAL A 163 -18.87 -5.36 -17.66
N ASP A 164 -19.27 -6.17 -18.63
CA ASP A 164 -20.68 -6.48 -18.88
C ASP A 164 -21.27 -7.30 -17.72
N GLY A 165 -22.19 -6.68 -16.99
CA GLY A 165 -22.89 -7.25 -15.83
C GLY A 165 -24.12 -8.07 -16.20
N ASN A 166 -24.51 -8.10 -17.47
CA ASN A 166 -25.74 -8.71 -17.94
C ASN A 166 -26.99 -8.27 -17.14
N ASN A 167 -26.98 -7.04 -16.62
CA ASN A 167 -27.99 -6.44 -15.76
C ASN A 167 -28.39 -7.37 -14.58
N GLY A 168 -27.43 -8.14 -14.06
CA GLY A 168 -27.62 -9.05 -12.93
C GLY A 168 -27.96 -10.50 -13.26
N GLY A 169 -27.92 -10.92 -14.54
CA GLY A 169 -28.01 -12.35 -14.89
C GLY A 169 -28.71 -12.73 -16.20
N GLY A 170 -28.94 -11.78 -17.12
CA GLY A 170 -29.52 -12.02 -18.45
C GLY A 170 -28.48 -12.26 -19.56
N ALA A 171 -28.92 -12.29 -20.82
CA ALA A 171 -28.06 -12.06 -21.98
C ALA A 171 -28.55 -10.77 -22.62
N THR A 172 -28.12 -9.65 -22.04
CA THR A 172 -28.59 -8.33 -22.44
C THR A 172 -27.64 -7.76 -23.48
N SER A 173 -28.18 -7.13 -24.52
CA SER A 173 -27.35 -6.55 -25.58
C SER A 173 -26.52 -5.37 -25.04
N GLY A 174 -25.31 -5.21 -25.58
CA GLY A 174 -24.38 -4.14 -25.22
C GLY A 174 -23.65 -4.36 -23.90
N THR A 175 -22.72 -3.47 -23.56
CA THR A 175 -22.05 -3.48 -22.25
C THR A 175 -22.97 -2.81 -21.24
N ASN A 176 -23.45 -3.59 -20.27
CA ASN A 176 -24.49 -3.16 -19.33
C ASN A 176 -23.99 -3.29 -17.88
N PRO A 177 -24.56 -2.52 -16.93
CA PRO A 177 -24.13 -2.55 -15.53
C PRO A 177 -24.51 -3.87 -14.85
N ASP A 178 -24.12 -4.03 -13.59
CA ASP A 178 -24.62 -5.13 -12.76
C ASP A 178 -26.11 -4.87 -12.40
N GLY A 179 -26.78 -5.87 -11.81
CA GLY A 179 -28.18 -5.74 -11.40
C GLY A 179 -28.37 -4.62 -10.36
N PRO A 180 -29.49 -3.88 -10.39
CA PRO A 180 -29.72 -2.74 -9.51
C PRO A 180 -29.76 -3.15 -8.04
N ILE A 181 -29.40 -2.22 -7.16
CA ILE A 181 -29.44 -2.44 -5.71
C ILE A 181 -30.88 -2.74 -5.27
N SER A 182 -31.06 -3.82 -4.50
CA SER A 182 -32.37 -4.31 -4.08
C SER A 182 -32.33 -5.02 -2.72
N GLY A 183 -33.50 -5.41 -2.18
CA GLY A 183 -33.59 -6.16 -0.93
C GLY A 183 -33.70 -5.26 0.30
N GLY A 184 -32.76 -5.39 1.25
CA GLY A 184 -32.80 -4.67 2.53
C GLY A 184 -32.63 -3.15 2.44
N THR A 185 -32.16 -2.64 1.31
CA THR A 185 -32.15 -1.23 0.91
C THR A 185 -32.14 -1.15 -0.63
N THR A 186 -32.41 0.03 -1.19
CA THR A 186 -32.35 0.31 -2.64
C THR A 186 -31.21 1.24 -3.01
N THR A 187 -30.40 1.64 -2.03
CA THR A 187 -29.23 2.50 -2.21
C THR A 187 -28.07 2.00 -1.36
N ILE A 188 -26.85 2.16 -1.85
CA ILE A 188 -25.63 2.01 -1.05
C ILE A 188 -24.69 3.16 -1.36
N ASP A 189 -23.92 3.59 -0.37
CA ASP A 189 -22.99 4.72 -0.48
C ASP A 189 -21.53 4.25 -0.51
N ALA A 190 -21.24 3.08 0.05
CA ALA A 190 -19.90 2.51 0.07
C ALA A 190 -19.91 0.98 0.08
N SER A 191 -18.81 0.37 -0.33
CA SER A 191 -18.64 -1.07 -0.42
C SER A 191 -17.19 -1.47 -0.20
N ALA A 192 -16.94 -2.63 0.41
CA ALA A 192 -15.60 -3.19 0.56
C ALA A 192 -15.61 -4.73 0.56
N TYR A 193 -14.59 -5.37 -0.01
CA TYR A 193 -14.43 -6.82 0.00
C TYR A 193 -13.56 -7.32 1.16
N THR A 194 -13.91 -8.50 1.69
CA THR A 194 -13.04 -9.24 2.62
C THR A 194 -11.95 -10.02 1.89
N ASN A 195 -11.03 -10.59 2.66
CA ASN A 195 -9.95 -11.46 2.18
C ASN A 195 -9.01 -10.75 1.20
N ASP A 196 -8.57 -9.55 1.60
CA ASP A 196 -7.79 -8.62 0.79
C ASP A 196 -6.34 -9.07 0.57
N VAL A 197 -6.18 -10.21 -0.09
CA VAL A 197 -4.88 -10.82 -0.40
C VAL A 197 -4.87 -11.44 -1.79
N ALA A 198 -3.73 -11.30 -2.48
CA ALA A 198 -3.50 -11.91 -3.80
C ALA A 198 -3.74 -13.43 -3.84
N ASN A 199 -3.63 -14.09 -2.68
CA ASN A 199 -3.77 -15.54 -2.50
C ASN A 199 -4.94 -15.90 -1.56
N ASN A 200 -6.12 -15.39 -1.86
CA ASN A 200 -7.31 -15.60 -1.00
C ASN A 200 -8.07 -16.92 -1.24
N GLY A 201 -7.56 -17.81 -2.11
CA GLY A 201 -8.25 -19.05 -2.46
C GLY A 201 -9.57 -18.86 -3.22
N GLY A 202 -9.80 -17.69 -3.81
CA GLY A 202 -11.05 -17.35 -4.50
C GLY A 202 -12.21 -16.99 -3.56
N ILE A 203 -11.92 -16.68 -2.29
CA ILE A 203 -12.93 -16.36 -1.28
C ILE A 203 -13.05 -14.85 -1.11
N THR A 204 -14.27 -14.32 -1.21
CA THR A 204 -14.59 -12.92 -0.88
C THR A 204 -16.03 -12.78 -0.40
N THR A 205 -16.28 -11.80 0.47
CA THR A 205 -17.62 -11.32 0.80
C THR A 205 -17.67 -9.81 0.59
N LEU A 206 -18.70 -9.34 -0.13
CA LEU A 206 -18.94 -7.91 -0.32
C LEU A 206 -19.77 -7.37 0.83
N TYR A 207 -19.18 -6.46 1.60
CA TYR A 207 -19.90 -5.65 2.57
C TYR A 207 -20.25 -4.30 1.97
N THR A 208 -21.42 -3.76 2.34
CA THR A 208 -21.88 -2.45 1.88
C THR A 208 -22.40 -1.63 3.06
N LEU A 209 -22.27 -0.32 2.96
CA LEU A 209 -22.78 0.63 3.95
C LEU A 209 -23.77 1.59 3.29
N ASP A 210 -24.85 1.86 4.00
CA ASP A 210 -25.93 2.73 3.56
C ASP A 210 -26.26 3.75 4.66
N SER A 211 -26.13 5.03 4.32
CA SER A 211 -26.41 6.17 5.20
C SER A 211 -27.89 6.44 5.37
N SER A 212 -28.75 5.96 4.46
CA SER A 212 -30.20 6.12 4.59
C SER A 212 -30.81 5.22 5.67
N SER A 213 -30.23 4.03 5.87
CA SER A 213 -30.63 3.04 6.87
C SER A 213 -29.67 2.93 8.05
N ASN A 214 -28.55 3.67 8.03
CA ASN A 214 -27.43 3.59 8.98
C ASN A 214 -26.98 2.15 9.27
N SER A 215 -26.93 1.32 8.23
CA SER A 215 -26.73 -0.13 8.36
C SER A 215 -25.64 -0.65 7.44
N LEU A 216 -24.98 -1.70 7.92
CA LEU A 216 -24.06 -2.56 7.19
C LEU A 216 -24.84 -3.74 6.59
N TYR A 217 -24.55 -4.12 5.36
CA TYR A 217 -25.16 -5.26 4.68
C TYR A 217 -24.11 -6.17 4.06
N ILE A 218 -24.54 -7.38 3.70
CA ILE A 218 -23.82 -8.25 2.77
C ILE A 218 -24.59 -8.25 1.45
N GLN A 219 -23.90 -7.92 0.35
CA GLN A 219 -24.50 -7.97 -0.98
C GLN A 219 -24.32 -9.37 -1.58
N ASN A 220 -25.41 -10.14 -1.68
CA ASN A 220 -25.38 -11.53 -2.12
C ASN A 220 -26.63 -11.90 -2.95
N PRO A 221 -26.48 -12.27 -4.24
CA PRO A 221 -25.23 -12.28 -5.00
C PRO A 221 -24.71 -10.86 -5.31
N PRO A 222 -23.38 -10.61 -5.32
CA PRO A 222 -22.82 -9.30 -5.65
C PRO A 222 -23.31 -8.75 -7.00
N ASN A 223 -23.28 -9.53 -8.07
CA ASN A 223 -23.67 -9.04 -9.40
C ASN A 223 -25.17 -8.77 -9.55
N ALA A 224 -26.02 -9.29 -8.64
CA ALA A 224 -27.46 -9.05 -8.66
C ALA A 224 -27.89 -7.82 -7.83
N GLY A 225 -26.96 -7.21 -7.07
CA GLY A 225 -27.25 -6.01 -6.26
C GLY A 225 -28.03 -6.27 -4.96
N THR A 226 -28.38 -7.52 -4.65
CA THR A 226 -29.26 -7.86 -3.52
C THR A 226 -28.57 -7.67 -2.16
N GLN A 227 -29.08 -6.75 -1.34
CA GLN A 227 -28.62 -6.47 0.02
C GLN A 227 -29.30 -7.40 1.02
N THR A 228 -28.49 -8.11 1.79
CA THR A 228 -28.90 -9.08 2.81
C THR A 228 -28.23 -8.79 4.15
N SER A 229 -28.64 -9.49 5.21
CA SER A 229 -27.94 -9.48 6.51
C SER A 229 -27.76 -8.09 7.12
N ALA A 230 -28.81 -7.28 7.08
CA ALA A 230 -28.81 -5.91 7.61
C ALA A 230 -28.39 -5.89 9.09
N THR A 231 -27.35 -5.13 9.39
CA THR A 231 -26.77 -4.97 10.72
C THR A 231 -26.66 -3.48 11.01
N ALA A 232 -27.46 -2.98 11.97
CA ALA A 232 -27.45 -1.57 12.33
C ALA A 232 -26.08 -1.17 12.92
N VAL A 233 -25.54 -0.04 12.48
CA VAL A 233 -24.29 0.49 13.02
C VAL A 233 -24.57 1.20 14.34
N THR A 234 -23.83 0.87 15.40
CA THR A 234 -24.06 1.42 16.74
C THR A 234 -22.78 1.99 17.36
N LEU A 235 -22.89 3.08 18.12
CA LEU A 235 -21.79 3.63 18.91
C LEU A 235 -22.15 3.58 20.39
N GLY A 236 -21.37 2.85 21.18
CA GLY A 236 -21.68 2.63 22.60
C GLY A 236 -23.04 1.94 22.83
N GLY A 237 -23.46 1.08 21.88
CA GLY A 237 -24.72 0.33 21.93
C GLY A 237 -25.97 1.12 21.53
N SER A 238 -25.84 2.38 21.13
CA SER A 238 -26.94 3.18 20.56
C SER A 238 -26.77 3.30 19.04
N PRO A 239 -27.85 3.37 18.24
CA PRO A 239 -27.75 3.63 16.81
C PRO A 239 -26.88 4.85 16.50
N LEU A 240 -25.93 4.70 15.59
CA LEU A 240 -25.09 5.80 15.12
C LEU A 240 -25.74 6.43 13.89
N ASP A 241 -26.23 7.65 14.06
CA ASP A 241 -26.81 8.44 12.96
C ASP A 241 -25.69 9.18 12.22
N PHE A 242 -25.38 8.70 11.02
CA PHE A 242 -24.45 9.34 10.10
C PHE A 242 -25.19 9.76 8.83
N SER A 243 -24.97 11.01 8.41
CA SER A 243 -25.68 11.61 7.28
C SER A 243 -24.98 11.40 5.94
N GLY A 244 -23.86 10.66 5.93
CA GLY A 244 -23.11 10.38 4.72
C GLY A 244 -21.87 9.54 5.00
N ILE A 245 -21.43 8.84 3.97
CA ILE A 245 -20.24 7.98 3.98
C ILE A 245 -19.29 8.51 2.91
N SER A 246 -18.08 8.86 3.31
CA SER A 246 -17.03 9.37 2.44
C SER A 246 -16.16 8.24 1.88
N GLY A 247 -16.17 7.06 2.49
CA GLY A 247 -15.42 5.89 2.08
C GLY A 247 -15.54 4.78 3.12
N PHE A 248 -15.34 3.55 2.69
CA PHE A 248 -15.36 2.34 3.53
C PHE A 248 -14.39 1.35 2.93
N ASP A 249 -13.57 0.74 3.78
CA ASP A 249 -12.59 -0.26 3.36
C ASP A 249 -12.39 -1.31 4.46
N ILE A 250 -12.00 -2.53 4.07
CA ILE A 250 -11.74 -3.66 4.93
C ILE A 250 -10.26 -4.07 4.76
N PRO A 251 -9.43 -3.94 5.80
CA PRO A 251 -8.01 -4.26 5.68
C PRO A 251 -7.79 -5.76 5.48
N SER A 252 -6.60 -6.10 5.00
CA SER A 252 -6.10 -7.47 4.99
C SER A 252 -6.14 -8.11 6.39
N GLY A 253 -6.21 -9.44 6.42
CA GLY A 253 -6.41 -10.20 7.67
C GLY A 253 -7.88 -10.34 8.11
N VAL A 254 -8.80 -9.51 7.62
CA VAL A 254 -10.25 -9.70 7.81
C VAL A 254 -10.80 -10.65 6.75
N ASN A 255 -10.98 -11.91 7.14
CA ASN A 255 -11.25 -13.01 6.22
C ASN A 255 -12.59 -13.70 6.50
N ALA A 256 -13.39 -13.89 5.44
CA ALA A 256 -14.50 -14.83 5.45
C ALA A 256 -13.99 -16.25 5.19
N SER A 257 -14.70 -17.26 5.72
CA SER A 257 -14.35 -18.69 5.54
C SER A 257 -14.83 -19.28 4.22
N SER A 258 -15.77 -18.60 3.54
CA SER A 258 -16.35 -19.00 2.26
C SER A 258 -16.97 -17.77 1.59
N SER A 259 -17.06 -17.77 0.27
CA SER A 259 -17.59 -16.62 -0.48
C SER A 259 -19.01 -16.27 -0.07
N ASN A 260 -19.29 -14.96 0.05
CA ASN A 260 -20.57 -14.39 0.46
C ASN A 260 -21.04 -14.74 1.90
N ALA A 261 -20.18 -15.34 2.73
CA ALA A 261 -20.47 -15.57 4.14
C ALA A 261 -20.01 -14.39 5.00
N ALA A 262 -20.74 -14.12 6.09
CA ALA A 262 -20.30 -13.14 7.07
C ALA A 262 -18.95 -13.55 7.69
N VAL A 263 -18.11 -12.58 8.03
CA VAL A 263 -16.92 -12.82 8.83
C VAL A 263 -17.31 -13.23 10.26
N THR A 264 -16.39 -13.91 10.95
CA THR A 264 -16.58 -14.30 12.36
C THR A 264 -15.84 -13.37 13.33
N SER A 265 -14.98 -12.50 12.80
CA SER A 265 -14.25 -11.47 13.54
C SER A 265 -13.66 -10.45 12.56
N GLY A 266 -13.34 -9.27 13.07
CA GLY A 266 -12.64 -8.23 12.31
C GLY A 266 -13.51 -7.00 12.07
N SER A 267 -12.84 -5.91 11.71
CA SER A 267 -13.49 -4.61 11.50
C SER A 267 -13.08 -4.03 10.16
N GLY A 268 -14.01 -3.36 9.49
CA GLY A 268 -13.69 -2.40 8.43
C GLY A 268 -13.55 -1.00 9.01
N TYR A 269 -13.04 -0.07 8.21
CA TYR A 269 -12.96 1.35 8.57
C TYR A 269 -13.79 2.19 7.62
N ALA A 270 -14.55 3.14 8.16
CA ALA A 270 -15.39 4.04 7.39
C ALA A 270 -15.14 5.50 7.78
N ALA A 271 -15.04 6.37 6.77
CA ALA A 271 -15.08 7.81 6.97
C ALA A 271 -16.55 8.27 6.98
N LEU A 272 -17.13 8.45 8.18
CA LEU A 272 -18.54 8.78 8.36
C LEU A 272 -18.72 10.25 8.71
N THR A 273 -19.74 10.89 8.14
CA THR A 273 -20.15 12.24 8.52
C THR A 273 -21.22 12.18 9.60
N VAL A 274 -20.86 12.55 10.82
CA VAL A 274 -21.75 12.55 11.99
C VAL A 274 -21.86 13.99 12.51
N ALA A 275 -23.08 14.50 12.63
CA ALA A 275 -23.34 15.88 13.06
C ALA A 275 -22.51 16.93 12.28
N GLY A 276 -22.32 16.70 10.97
CA GLY A 276 -21.58 17.60 10.07
C GLY A 276 -20.06 17.54 10.19
N SER A 277 -19.50 16.55 10.91
CA SER A 277 -18.05 16.31 10.96
C SER A 277 -17.70 14.93 10.39
N THR A 278 -16.75 14.88 9.45
CA THR A 278 -16.24 13.63 8.90
C THR A 278 -15.17 13.04 9.82
N SER A 279 -15.41 11.85 10.34
CA SER A 279 -14.50 11.13 11.23
C SER A 279 -14.32 9.69 10.79
N LEU A 280 -13.17 9.13 11.08
CA LEU A 280 -12.86 7.73 10.87
C LEU A 280 -13.44 6.90 12.03
N TYR A 281 -14.18 5.85 11.66
CA TYR A 281 -14.74 4.86 12.57
C TYR A 281 -14.22 3.48 12.18
N SER A 282 -13.88 2.67 13.16
CA SER A 282 -13.72 1.22 12.98
C SER A 282 -15.07 0.57 13.27
N ILE A 283 -15.59 -0.25 12.36
CA ILE A 283 -16.89 -0.93 12.47
C ILE A 283 -16.63 -2.43 12.52
N ASP A 284 -16.97 -3.04 13.65
CA ASP A 284 -16.95 -4.51 13.79
C ASP A 284 -17.97 -5.14 12.83
N LEU A 285 -17.50 -5.97 11.90
CA LEU A 285 -18.32 -6.51 10.81
C LEU A 285 -19.27 -7.65 11.25
N VAL A 286 -19.15 -8.12 12.50
CA VAL A 286 -20.01 -9.15 13.08
C VAL A 286 -21.21 -8.52 13.79
N SER A 287 -20.97 -7.43 14.51
CA SER A 287 -21.94 -6.81 15.42
C SER A 287 -22.45 -5.44 14.97
N GLY A 288 -21.79 -4.79 14.01
CA GLY A 288 -22.05 -3.40 13.63
C GLY A 288 -21.59 -2.38 14.69
N ALA A 289 -20.86 -2.81 15.73
CA ALA A 289 -20.36 -1.90 16.74
C ALA A 289 -19.24 -1.01 16.18
N ALA A 290 -19.52 0.28 16.08
CA ALA A 290 -18.57 1.31 15.69
C ALA A 290 -17.77 1.83 16.89
N THR A 291 -16.49 2.09 16.65
CA THR A 291 -15.59 2.83 17.54
C THR A 291 -15.07 4.06 16.80
N LEU A 292 -15.27 5.25 17.39
CA LEU A 292 -14.68 6.47 16.86
C LEU A 292 -13.16 6.44 17.03
N VAL A 293 -12.45 6.51 15.91
CA VAL A 293 -10.98 6.58 15.89
C VAL A 293 -10.53 8.05 16.03
N GLY A 294 -11.07 8.93 15.19
CA GLY A 294 -10.79 10.35 15.24
C GLY A 294 -11.32 11.10 14.02
N ALA A 295 -11.29 12.43 14.05
CA ALA A 295 -11.62 13.24 12.87
C ALA A 295 -10.59 13.00 11.76
N VAL A 296 -11.02 12.92 10.50
CA VAL A 296 -10.07 12.92 9.37
C VAL A 296 -9.60 14.36 9.15
N GLY A 297 -8.29 14.60 9.33
CA GLY A 297 -7.73 15.94 9.38
C GLY A 297 -8.35 16.80 10.49
N ASN A 298 -9.20 17.77 10.11
CA ASN A 298 -9.95 18.62 11.05
C ASN A 298 -11.45 18.28 11.12
N GLY A 299 -11.90 17.26 10.38
CA GLY A 299 -13.30 16.84 10.28
C GLY A 299 -14.21 17.74 9.45
N VAL A 300 -13.68 18.77 8.80
CA VAL A 300 -14.46 19.73 7.98
C VAL A 300 -14.10 19.62 6.50
N PHE A 301 -12.98 18.97 6.16
CA PHE A 301 -12.61 18.76 4.76
C PHE A 301 -13.60 17.77 4.11
N PRO A 302 -14.10 18.06 2.89
CA PRO A 302 -14.77 17.04 2.11
C PRO A 302 -13.75 15.95 1.80
N VAL A 303 -14.08 14.72 2.16
CA VAL A 303 -13.30 13.52 1.87
C VAL A 303 -14.14 12.61 1.00
N GLN A 304 -13.50 11.93 0.05
CA GLN A 304 -14.13 10.95 -0.82
C GLN A 304 -13.14 9.81 -1.11
N GLY A 305 -13.64 8.58 -1.16
CA GLY A 305 -12.79 7.39 -1.17
C GLY A 305 -12.06 7.19 0.17
N LEU A 306 -11.83 5.93 0.50
CA LEU A 306 -10.95 5.52 1.59
C LEU A 306 -10.31 4.20 1.13
N ALA A 307 -8.99 4.16 1.14
CA ALA A 307 -8.24 2.94 0.89
C ALA A 307 -7.24 2.74 2.01
N ILE A 308 -7.11 1.52 2.50
CA ILE A 308 -6.16 1.09 3.51
C ILE A 308 -5.06 0.36 2.76
N GLN A 309 -3.86 0.91 2.85
CA GLN A 309 -2.69 0.25 2.33
C GLN A 309 -2.36 -0.94 3.21
N ARG A 310 -2.12 -2.09 2.56
CA ARG A 310 -1.60 -3.28 3.23
C ARG A 310 -0.36 -2.95 4.07
N ASP A 311 -0.30 -3.52 5.26
CA ASP A 311 0.89 -3.52 6.11
C ASP A 311 2.08 -4.18 5.39
N PRO A 312 3.21 -3.48 5.19
CA PRO A 312 4.44 -4.07 4.64
C PRO A 312 4.92 -5.32 5.39
N ASP A 313 4.62 -5.45 6.68
CA ASP A 313 4.97 -6.63 7.49
C ASP A 313 4.23 -7.91 7.04
N GLU A 314 3.13 -7.80 6.31
CA GLU A 314 2.42 -8.93 5.69
C GLU A 314 3.05 -9.40 4.36
N GLY A 315 4.11 -8.73 3.93
CA GLY A 315 4.80 -8.99 2.68
C GLY A 315 4.09 -8.41 1.44
N LEU A 316 4.87 -8.29 0.37
CA LEU A 316 4.41 -7.75 -0.91
C LEU A 316 3.70 -8.84 -1.71
N PRO A 317 2.67 -8.51 -2.50
CA PRO A 317 2.15 -9.45 -3.49
C PRO A 317 3.24 -9.73 -4.53
N ALA A 318 3.46 -11.00 -4.85
CA ALA A 318 4.47 -11.43 -5.80
C ALA A 318 3.92 -12.50 -6.73
N ILE A 319 4.41 -12.47 -7.97
CA ILE A 319 4.04 -13.43 -9.02
C ILE A 319 5.32 -13.94 -9.65
N VAL A 320 5.41 -15.25 -9.83
CA VAL A 320 6.44 -15.85 -10.67
C VAL A 320 5.83 -16.52 -11.89
N LEU A 321 6.58 -16.49 -12.99
CA LEU A 321 6.32 -17.31 -14.16
C LEU A 321 7.05 -18.64 -13.98
N ASP A 322 6.32 -19.76 -14.07
CA ASP A 322 6.91 -21.08 -13.92
C ASP A 322 7.93 -21.38 -15.03
N GLN A 323 8.78 -22.37 -14.80
CA GLN A 323 9.86 -22.74 -15.72
C GLN A 323 9.38 -23.08 -17.13
N ALA A 324 8.14 -23.58 -17.28
CA ALA A 324 7.55 -23.92 -18.57
C ALA A 324 6.92 -22.71 -19.29
N GLY A 325 6.78 -21.55 -18.63
CA GLY A 325 6.07 -20.39 -19.17
C GLY A 325 4.57 -20.63 -19.34
N SER A 326 4.01 -21.59 -18.61
CA SER A 326 2.62 -22.08 -18.75
C SER A 326 1.74 -21.72 -17.57
N ASN A 327 2.33 -21.37 -16.42
CA ASN A 327 1.59 -21.02 -15.22
C ASN A 327 2.16 -19.76 -14.55
N LEU A 328 1.25 -18.96 -13.99
CA LEU A 328 1.56 -17.97 -12.97
C LEU A 328 1.44 -18.60 -11.59
N VAL A 329 2.39 -18.32 -10.71
CA VAL A 329 2.33 -18.73 -9.31
C VAL A 329 2.39 -17.47 -8.45
N ARG A 330 1.28 -17.18 -7.76
CA ARG A 330 1.11 -16.01 -6.91
C ARG A 330 1.40 -16.35 -5.46
N PHE A 331 2.00 -15.43 -4.71
CA PHE A 331 2.36 -15.56 -3.29
C PHE A 331 2.55 -14.20 -2.61
N SER A 332 2.64 -14.20 -1.28
CA SER A 332 3.19 -13.07 -0.52
C SER A 332 4.68 -13.31 -0.28
N THR A 333 5.50 -12.27 -0.38
CA THR A 333 6.93 -12.36 -0.07
C THR A 333 7.21 -12.74 1.38
N ALA A 334 6.27 -12.57 2.30
CA ALA A 334 6.38 -13.03 3.69
C ALA A 334 6.12 -14.54 3.85
N THR A 335 5.39 -15.15 2.91
CA THR A 335 5.02 -16.57 2.93
C THR A 335 5.16 -17.21 1.54
N PRO A 336 6.37 -17.27 0.95
CA PRO A 336 6.56 -17.75 -0.42
C PRO A 336 6.16 -19.22 -0.63
N GLY A 337 6.10 -20.02 0.44
CA GLY A 337 5.64 -21.41 0.38
C GLY A 337 4.12 -21.59 0.29
N THR A 338 3.32 -20.53 0.40
CA THR A 338 1.85 -20.57 0.28
C THR A 338 1.41 -19.93 -1.02
N THR A 339 1.15 -20.76 -2.03
CA THR A 339 0.99 -20.32 -3.42
C THR A 339 -0.40 -20.58 -3.98
N THR A 340 -0.84 -19.70 -4.89
CA THR A 340 -1.97 -19.97 -5.80
C THR A 340 -1.46 -20.05 -7.22
N THR A 341 -1.71 -21.18 -7.89
CA THR A 341 -1.30 -21.39 -9.29
C THR A 341 -2.44 -21.07 -10.24
N GLN A 342 -2.17 -20.27 -11.26
CA GLN A 342 -3.09 -19.93 -12.33
C GLN A 342 -2.49 -20.35 -13.67
N ALA A 343 -3.19 -21.22 -14.40
CA ALA A 343 -2.78 -21.61 -15.74
C ALA A 343 -2.92 -20.43 -16.71
N ILE A 344 -1.95 -20.28 -17.61
CA ILE A 344 -1.97 -19.25 -18.66
C ILE A 344 -2.76 -19.78 -19.85
N GLY A 345 -3.72 -18.97 -20.32
CA GLY A 345 -4.54 -19.28 -21.48
C GLY A 345 -3.71 -19.18 -22.76
N THR A 346 -3.30 -20.31 -23.33
CA THR A 346 -2.47 -20.36 -24.54
C THR A 346 -3.22 -20.02 -25.83
N GLY A 347 -4.54 -19.87 -25.80
CA GLY A 347 -5.36 -19.57 -26.98
C GLY A 347 -5.05 -18.24 -27.67
N SER A 348 -4.40 -17.31 -26.95
CA SER A 348 -3.94 -16.00 -27.48
C SER A 348 -2.42 -15.89 -27.56
N LEU A 349 -1.68 -16.94 -27.19
CA LEU A 349 -0.22 -17.00 -27.37
C LEU A 349 0.08 -17.29 -28.85
N VAL A 350 0.94 -16.47 -29.47
CA VAL A 350 1.36 -16.69 -30.85
C VAL A 350 2.06 -18.04 -30.98
N ALA A 351 1.73 -18.78 -32.03
CA ALA A 351 2.21 -20.15 -32.22
C ALA A 351 3.75 -20.21 -32.25
N GLY A 352 4.32 -21.14 -31.49
CA GLY A 352 5.76 -21.32 -31.35
C GLY A 352 6.44 -20.42 -30.32
N GLU A 353 5.70 -19.51 -29.67
CA GLU A 353 6.24 -18.73 -28.56
C GLU A 353 6.25 -19.52 -27.25
N THR A 354 7.25 -19.23 -26.41
CA THR A 354 7.30 -19.57 -24.98
C THR A 354 7.33 -18.27 -24.20
N LEU A 355 6.55 -18.15 -23.11
CA LEU A 355 6.69 -16.99 -22.21
C LEU A 355 7.98 -17.12 -21.41
N VAL A 356 8.79 -16.06 -21.38
CA VAL A 356 10.15 -16.11 -20.83
C VAL A 356 10.36 -15.20 -19.63
N ALA A 357 9.60 -14.12 -19.51
CA ALA A 357 9.75 -13.14 -18.44
C ALA A 357 8.43 -12.40 -18.20
N ILE A 358 8.27 -11.88 -16.98
CA ILE A 358 7.15 -11.04 -16.55
C ILE A 358 7.67 -9.82 -15.79
N ALA A 359 6.95 -8.70 -15.83
CA ALA A 359 7.26 -7.50 -15.05
C ALA A 359 5.99 -6.66 -14.87
N TRP A 360 5.84 -6.00 -13.71
CA TRP A 360 4.83 -4.96 -13.56
C TRP A 360 5.25 -3.72 -14.34
N ARG A 361 4.28 -3.00 -14.91
CA ARG A 361 4.50 -1.69 -15.53
C ARG A 361 4.18 -0.60 -14.50
N PRO A 362 5.18 0.08 -13.91
CA PRO A 362 4.95 1.04 -12.82
C PRO A 362 4.03 2.21 -13.16
N GLN A 363 3.84 2.52 -14.45
CA GLN A 363 2.93 3.60 -14.83
C GLN A 363 1.45 3.20 -14.72
N THR A 364 1.11 1.94 -15.01
CA THR A 364 -0.30 1.54 -15.23
C THR A 364 -0.73 0.32 -14.44
N GLY A 365 0.15 -0.30 -13.64
CA GLY A 365 -0.18 -1.49 -12.85
C GLY A 365 -0.43 -2.76 -13.65
N GLN A 366 -0.13 -2.74 -14.94
CA GLN A 366 -0.34 -3.89 -15.83
C GLN A 366 0.80 -4.88 -15.70
N LEU A 367 0.47 -6.17 -15.58
CA LEU A 367 1.48 -7.23 -15.70
C LEU A 367 1.79 -7.45 -17.18
N LEU A 368 3.06 -7.27 -17.52
CA LEU A 368 3.59 -7.53 -18.86
C LEU A 368 4.24 -8.91 -18.90
N ALA A 369 4.16 -9.58 -20.05
CA ALA A 369 4.85 -10.83 -20.32
C ALA A 369 5.50 -10.81 -21.70
N LEU A 370 6.70 -11.38 -21.82
CA LEU A 370 7.38 -11.53 -23.11
C LEU A 370 7.25 -12.98 -23.59
N GLY A 371 6.64 -13.18 -24.77
CA GLY A 371 6.70 -14.43 -25.52
C GLY A 371 7.84 -14.40 -26.54
N VAL A 372 8.57 -15.51 -26.67
CA VAL A 372 9.70 -15.65 -27.60
C VAL A 372 9.51 -16.89 -28.47
N ASN A 373 9.58 -16.71 -29.78
CA ASN A 373 9.74 -17.76 -30.78
C ASN A 373 11.16 -17.68 -31.34
N ALA A 374 12.08 -18.41 -30.71
CA ALA A 374 13.50 -18.39 -31.08
C ALA A 374 13.77 -18.92 -32.49
N SER A 375 12.94 -19.83 -33.00
CA SER A 375 13.09 -20.39 -34.36
C SER A 375 12.73 -19.36 -35.45
N ALA A 376 11.79 -18.47 -35.15
CA ALA A 376 11.37 -17.39 -36.05
C ALA A 376 12.13 -16.09 -35.82
N ASP A 377 12.96 -16.03 -34.77
CA ASP A 377 13.63 -14.81 -34.30
C ASP A 377 12.66 -13.64 -34.06
N THR A 378 11.54 -13.95 -33.43
CA THR A 378 10.49 -12.98 -33.12
C THR A 378 9.94 -13.20 -31.72
N GLY A 379 9.45 -12.14 -31.09
CA GLY A 379 8.68 -12.22 -29.86
C GLY A 379 7.46 -11.32 -29.88
N THR A 380 6.66 -11.43 -28.84
CA THR A 380 5.46 -10.62 -28.63
C THR A 380 5.42 -10.18 -27.19
N LEU A 381 5.16 -8.89 -26.97
CA LEU A 381 4.86 -8.38 -25.63
C LEU A 381 3.36 -8.48 -25.39
N TYR A 382 2.98 -9.04 -24.25
CA TYR A 382 1.60 -9.23 -23.85
C TYR A 382 1.29 -8.45 -22.59
N ARG A 383 0.03 -8.01 -22.47
CA ARG A 383 -0.61 -7.83 -21.17
C ARG A 383 -1.11 -9.20 -20.71
N LEU A 384 -0.79 -9.57 -19.48
CA LEU A 384 -1.19 -10.83 -18.87
C LEU A 384 -2.10 -10.55 -17.67
N ASP A 385 -3.30 -11.12 -17.67
CA ASP A 385 -4.21 -11.03 -16.53
C ASP A 385 -3.72 -11.99 -15.42
N PRO A 386 -3.31 -11.48 -14.24
CA PRO A 386 -2.74 -12.30 -13.17
C PRO A 386 -3.77 -13.23 -12.52
N GLN A 387 -5.06 -12.94 -12.65
CA GLN A 387 -6.14 -13.71 -12.04
C GLN A 387 -6.67 -14.79 -12.98
N THR A 388 -6.77 -14.51 -14.28
CA THR A 388 -7.36 -15.45 -15.25
C THR A 388 -6.31 -16.17 -16.11
N GLY A 389 -5.07 -15.66 -16.15
CA GLY A 389 -4.03 -16.14 -17.07
C GLY A 389 -4.27 -15.75 -18.53
N GLY A 390 -5.24 -14.89 -18.82
CA GLY A 390 -5.54 -14.42 -20.18
C GLY A 390 -4.43 -13.53 -20.74
N LEU A 391 -4.06 -13.76 -22.00
CA LEU A 391 -3.07 -12.96 -22.73
C LEU A 391 -3.73 -12.02 -23.72
N THR A 392 -3.24 -10.79 -23.80
CA THR A 392 -3.59 -9.82 -24.85
C THR A 392 -2.32 -9.24 -25.43
N SER A 393 -2.06 -9.47 -26.72
CA SER A 393 -0.90 -8.89 -27.41
C SER A 393 -0.97 -7.36 -27.37
N LEU A 394 0.15 -6.71 -27.03
CA LEU A 394 0.26 -5.27 -27.01
C LEU A 394 0.68 -4.80 -28.39
N GLY A 395 -0.29 -4.29 -29.15
CA GLY A 395 -0.08 -3.83 -30.53
C GLY A 395 0.02 -4.97 -31.54
N SER A 396 0.32 -4.60 -32.80
CA SER A 396 0.46 -5.53 -33.93
C SER A 396 1.92 -5.79 -34.34
N SER A 397 2.88 -5.16 -33.66
CA SER A 397 4.30 -5.27 -33.98
C SER A 397 4.96 -6.37 -33.16
N LEU A 398 5.79 -7.18 -33.81
CA LEU A 398 6.64 -8.15 -33.14
C LEU A 398 7.85 -7.46 -32.51
N VAL A 399 8.36 -8.05 -31.43
CA VAL A 399 9.68 -7.78 -30.89
C VAL A 399 10.69 -8.51 -31.76
N ALA A 400 11.48 -7.78 -32.52
CA ALA A 400 12.57 -8.31 -33.32
C ALA A 400 13.65 -7.22 -33.51
N TRP A 401 14.91 -7.63 -33.56
CA TRP A 401 16.02 -6.74 -33.85
C TRP A 401 16.86 -7.28 -35.01
N ALA A 402 17.20 -6.43 -35.97
CA ALA A 402 17.95 -6.85 -37.14
C ALA A 402 19.35 -7.33 -36.74
N GLY A 403 19.71 -8.55 -37.15
CA GLY A 403 21.04 -9.12 -36.94
C GLY A 403 21.35 -9.49 -35.49
N THR A 404 20.34 -9.67 -34.63
CA THR A 404 20.52 -10.20 -33.28
C THR A 404 19.39 -11.15 -32.93
N ASP A 405 19.76 -12.41 -32.73
CA ASP A 405 18.79 -13.46 -32.43
C ASP A 405 18.20 -13.30 -31.02
N LEU A 406 16.90 -13.59 -30.89
CA LEU A 406 16.24 -13.92 -29.64
C LEU A 406 16.65 -15.34 -29.24
N PRO A 407 17.48 -15.52 -28.19
CA PRO A 407 18.02 -16.84 -27.83
C PRO A 407 16.93 -17.85 -27.43
N ASN A 408 17.26 -19.14 -27.56
CA ASN A 408 16.32 -20.19 -27.17
C ASN A 408 16.09 -20.19 -25.63
N PRO A 409 14.84 -19.98 -25.15
CA PRO A 409 14.56 -19.85 -23.72
C PRO A 409 14.66 -21.16 -22.92
N THR A 410 14.83 -22.29 -23.61
CA THR A 410 15.09 -23.59 -22.95
C THR A 410 16.52 -23.73 -22.44
N VAL A 411 17.45 -22.93 -22.97
CA VAL A 411 18.89 -23.00 -22.63
C VAL A 411 19.45 -21.68 -22.07
N ILE A 412 18.80 -20.55 -22.33
CA ILE A 412 19.25 -19.23 -21.90
C ILE A 412 18.13 -18.54 -21.11
N GLY A 413 18.50 -17.92 -19.98
CA GLY A 413 17.61 -17.11 -19.15
C GLY A 413 17.41 -15.69 -19.71
N TYR A 414 16.28 -15.08 -19.36
CA TYR A 414 15.88 -13.74 -19.78
C TYR A 414 15.58 -12.87 -18.56
N GLY A 415 16.07 -11.64 -18.57
CA GLY A 415 15.67 -10.59 -17.64
C GLY A 415 14.75 -9.58 -18.34
N MET A 416 13.71 -9.12 -17.65
CA MET A 416 12.81 -8.09 -18.15
C MET A 416 12.37 -7.18 -17.01
N ASP A 417 12.38 -5.87 -17.25
CA ASP A 417 11.73 -4.91 -16.36
C ASP A 417 11.41 -3.59 -17.10
N VAL A 418 10.51 -2.77 -16.55
CA VAL A 418 10.09 -1.50 -17.13
C VAL A 418 10.81 -0.34 -16.46
N ASN A 419 11.55 0.45 -17.25
CA ASN A 419 12.13 1.68 -16.74
C ASN A 419 11.03 2.71 -16.42
N PRO A 420 10.83 3.09 -15.14
CA PRO A 420 9.72 3.96 -14.73
C PRO A 420 9.88 5.41 -15.20
N ALA A 421 11.10 5.83 -15.53
CA ALA A 421 11.38 7.20 -15.98
C ALA A 421 11.10 7.43 -17.46
N VAL A 422 11.19 6.41 -18.32
CA VAL A 422 10.97 6.56 -19.77
C VAL A 422 9.89 5.62 -20.32
N ASP A 423 9.32 4.79 -19.46
CA ASP A 423 8.28 3.81 -19.77
C ASP A 423 8.70 2.89 -20.93
N ARG A 424 9.89 2.30 -20.83
CA ARG A 424 10.40 1.32 -21.79
C ARG A 424 10.76 0.03 -21.08
N VAL A 425 10.31 -1.08 -21.66
CA VAL A 425 10.70 -2.41 -21.21
C VAL A 425 12.14 -2.62 -21.63
N ARG A 426 13.01 -2.97 -20.68
CA ARG A 426 14.34 -3.51 -20.93
C ARG A 426 14.23 -5.02 -21.03
N VAL A 427 14.86 -5.61 -22.04
CA VAL A 427 14.97 -7.06 -22.20
C VAL A 427 16.45 -7.41 -22.26
N THR A 428 16.87 -8.33 -21.40
CA THR A 428 18.22 -8.89 -21.41
C THR A 428 18.17 -10.41 -21.49
N ALA A 429 19.26 -11.03 -21.94
CA ALA A 429 19.41 -12.47 -21.88
C ALA A 429 20.86 -12.86 -21.62
N GLY A 430 21.08 -14.07 -21.13
CA GLY A 430 22.42 -14.62 -20.88
C GLY A 430 23.33 -14.69 -22.13
N SER A 431 22.78 -14.48 -23.34
CA SER A 431 23.57 -14.32 -24.57
C SER A 431 24.29 -12.97 -24.69
N GLY A 432 23.98 -12.01 -23.80
CA GLY A 432 24.40 -10.62 -23.91
C GLY A 432 23.37 -9.71 -24.59
N LEU A 433 22.20 -10.22 -24.99
CA LEU A 433 21.11 -9.40 -25.54
C LEU A 433 20.79 -8.23 -24.59
N ASN A 434 20.62 -7.04 -25.15
CA ASN A 434 20.24 -5.83 -24.42
C ASN A 434 19.30 -4.98 -25.29
N GLY A 435 18.02 -5.32 -25.28
CA GLY A 435 16.99 -4.68 -26.08
C GLY A 435 16.09 -3.76 -25.27
N ARG A 436 15.39 -2.85 -25.97
CA ARG A 436 14.25 -2.12 -25.41
C ARG A 436 13.00 -2.36 -26.23
N VAL A 437 11.85 -2.42 -25.56
CA VAL A 437 10.52 -2.57 -26.18
C VAL A 437 9.60 -1.46 -25.67
N ASN A 438 8.74 -0.95 -26.54
CA ASN A 438 7.70 0.00 -26.17
C ASN A 438 6.50 -0.74 -25.57
N PRO A 439 6.17 -0.56 -24.28
CA PRO A 439 5.08 -1.29 -23.63
C PRO A 439 3.69 -0.92 -24.15
N ALA A 440 3.52 0.21 -24.84
CA ALA A 440 2.23 0.59 -25.41
C ALA A 440 1.98 -0.07 -26.78
N SER A 441 3.03 -0.28 -27.58
CA SER A 441 2.90 -0.78 -28.96
C SER A 441 3.45 -2.18 -29.20
N GLY A 442 4.14 -2.76 -28.21
CA GLY A 442 4.84 -4.05 -28.31
C GLY A 442 6.05 -4.06 -29.25
N ALA A 443 6.36 -2.93 -29.89
CA ALA A 443 7.43 -2.83 -30.87
C ALA A 443 8.80 -2.70 -30.19
N ALA A 444 9.81 -3.34 -30.78
CA ALA A 444 11.21 -3.06 -30.48
C ALA A 444 11.53 -1.57 -30.65
N VAL A 445 12.36 -1.05 -29.75
CA VAL A 445 12.92 0.31 -29.84
C VAL A 445 14.23 0.24 -30.62
N GLY A 446 14.28 0.93 -31.75
CA GLY A 446 15.42 0.88 -32.67
C GLY A 446 15.37 -0.33 -33.62
N VAL A 447 16.20 -0.30 -34.66
CA VAL A 447 16.31 -1.38 -35.65
C VAL A 447 17.24 -2.50 -35.16
N VAL A 448 18.23 -2.14 -34.34
CA VAL A 448 19.18 -3.04 -33.68
C VAL A 448 19.03 -2.88 -32.16
N PRO A 449 19.43 -3.85 -31.34
CA PRO A 449 19.36 -3.69 -29.89
C PRO A 449 20.38 -2.63 -29.41
N ASP A 450 20.28 -2.25 -28.14
CA ASP A 450 21.34 -1.45 -27.51
C ASP A 450 22.63 -2.29 -27.40
N SER A 451 23.74 -1.71 -26.93
CA SER A 451 25.01 -2.45 -26.84
C SER A 451 24.89 -3.66 -25.92
N ALA A 452 25.43 -4.79 -26.36
CA ALA A 452 25.41 -6.04 -25.61
C ALA A 452 25.94 -5.85 -24.19
N THR A 453 25.36 -6.56 -23.23
CA THR A 453 25.85 -6.52 -21.85
C THR A 453 27.24 -7.14 -21.76
N SER A 454 28.13 -6.54 -20.97
CA SER A 454 29.49 -7.05 -20.76
C SER A 454 29.52 -8.33 -19.89
N GLN A 455 28.37 -8.75 -19.38
CA GLN A 455 28.12 -9.95 -18.58
C GLN A 455 26.81 -10.63 -19.03
N PRO A 456 26.65 -11.95 -18.81
CA PRO A 456 25.47 -12.72 -19.20
C PRO A 456 24.30 -12.51 -18.23
N LEU A 457 23.63 -11.36 -18.31
CA LEU A 457 22.56 -11.01 -17.36
C LEU A 457 21.27 -11.79 -17.64
N THR A 458 20.78 -12.56 -16.65
CA THR A 458 19.53 -13.34 -16.74
C THR A 458 18.40 -12.80 -15.88
N GLY A 459 18.64 -11.74 -15.11
CA GLY A 459 17.64 -11.00 -14.35
C GLY A 459 18.02 -9.53 -14.35
N VAL A 460 17.07 -8.63 -14.55
CA VAL A 460 17.28 -7.18 -14.49
C VAL A 460 16.08 -6.50 -13.87
N SER A 461 16.31 -5.42 -13.12
CA SER A 461 15.24 -4.59 -12.56
C SER A 461 15.74 -3.17 -12.26
N TYR A 462 14.82 -2.20 -12.29
CA TYR A 462 15.04 -0.78 -12.06
C TYR A 462 14.60 -0.36 -10.66
N THR A 463 15.39 0.52 -10.05
CA THR A 463 14.96 1.26 -8.86
C THR A 463 13.89 2.31 -9.19
N ASN A 464 13.26 2.88 -8.17
CA ASN A 464 12.22 3.90 -8.28
C ASN A 464 11.03 3.43 -9.12
N ALA A 465 10.63 2.16 -8.95
CA ALA A 465 9.57 1.47 -9.67
C ALA A 465 8.14 1.98 -9.35
N TYR A 466 7.96 3.31 -9.43
CA TYR A 466 6.68 4.01 -9.26
C TYR A 466 6.35 4.85 -10.48
N GLY A 467 5.06 5.09 -10.74
CA GLY A 467 4.62 5.96 -11.83
C GLY A 467 4.81 7.46 -11.54
N GLY A 468 4.56 8.27 -12.56
CA GLY A 468 4.83 9.71 -12.52
C GLY A 468 5.24 10.29 -13.88
N GLU A 469 5.54 11.59 -13.92
CA GLU A 469 6.03 12.24 -15.13
C GLU A 469 7.28 11.54 -15.70
N LEU A 470 7.30 11.30 -17.01
CA LEU A 470 8.33 10.52 -17.71
C LEU A 470 9.61 11.32 -18.03
N THR A 471 9.89 12.39 -17.31
CA THR A 471 11.05 13.26 -17.60
C THR A 471 11.87 13.55 -16.37
N GLY A 472 13.16 13.21 -16.44
CA GLY A 472 14.16 13.63 -15.44
C GLY A 472 14.17 12.84 -14.13
N ARG A 473 13.47 11.71 -14.05
CA ARG A 473 13.44 10.87 -12.85
C ARG A 473 14.67 9.96 -12.77
N PRO A 474 15.36 9.89 -11.62
CA PRO A 474 16.52 9.03 -11.45
C PRO A 474 16.11 7.56 -11.38
N THR A 475 16.88 6.70 -12.05
CA THR A 475 16.75 5.25 -12.01
C THR A 475 18.13 4.59 -12.10
N THR A 476 18.27 3.42 -11.50
CA THR A 476 19.44 2.56 -11.63
C THR A 476 19.00 1.19 -12.12
N LEU A 477 19.63 0.67 -13.17
CA LEU A 477 19.43 -0.70 -13.65
C LEU A 477 20.37 -1.63 -12.90
N TYR A 478 19.81 -2.60 -12.19
CA TYR A 478 20.54 -3.73 -11.66
C TYR A 478 20.38 -4.95 -12.56
N GLY A 479 21.42 -5.79 -12.58
CA GLY A 479 21.41 -7.08 -13.26
C GLY A 479 21.97 -8.18 -12.37
N VAL A 480 21.56 -9.42 -12.64
CA VAL A 480 22.10 -10.64 -12.01
C VAL A 480 22.93 -11.39 -13.04
N ASP A 481 24.19 -11.63 -12.71
CA ASP A 481 25.09 -12.52 -13.45
C ASP A 481 25.13 -13.88 -12.71
N PRO A 482 24.47 -14.92 -13.24
CA PRO A 482 24.47 -16.24 -12.62
C PRO A 482 25.79 -17.00 -12.81
N ASP A 483 26.62 -16.64 -13.79
CA ASP A 483 27.91 -17.31 -14.02
C ASP A 483 28.94 -16.85 -12.98
N ALA A 484 28.87 -15.57 -12.60
CA ALA A 484 29.73 -14.98 -11.57
C ALA A 484 29.09 -14.98 -10.16
N ASN A 485 27.85 -15.44 -10.02
CA ASN A 485 27.08 -15.41 -8.77
C ASN A 485 27.03 -14.00 -8.14
N GLU A 486 26.80 -12.95 -8.94
CA GLU A 486 26.85 -11.55 -8.48
C GLU A 486 25.66 -10.71 -8.99
N ILE A 487 25.42 -9.59 -8.30
CA ILE A 487 24.61 -8.49 -8.83
C ILE A 487 25.52 -7.36 -9.30
N VAL A 488 25.10 -6.67 -10.36
CA VAL A 488 25.82 -5.54 -10.95
C VAL A 488 24.90 -4.36 -11.23
N VAL A 489 25.47 -3.16 -11.33
CA VAL A 489 24.81 -1.99 -11.91
C VAL A 489 25.19 -1.88 -13.39
N VAL A 490 24.20 -1.80 -14.27
CA VAL A 490 24.43 -1.60 -15.71
C VAL A 490 24.45 -0.10 -16.01
N ASN A 491 25.63 0.46 -16.25
CA ASN A 491 25.83 1.90 -16.39
C ASN A 491 26.86 2.28 -17.48
N PRO A 492 26.45 3.02 -18.53
CA PRO A 492 25.06 3.34 -18.88
C PRO A 492 24.26 2.09 -19.31
N PRO A 493 22.95 1.99 -19.02
CA PRO A 493 22.11 0.86 -19.44
C PRO A 493 22.18 0.55 -20.94
N ASN A 494 22.21 1.58 -21.79
CA ASN A 494 22.26 1.41 -23.25
C ASN A 494 23.65 1.01 -23.77
N ASN A 495 24.69 1.13 -22.95
CA ASN A 495 26.04 0.69 -23.28
C ASN A 495 26.32 -0.74 -22.79
N GLY A 496 25.39 -1.34 -22.04
CA GLY A 496 25.52 -2.70 -21.51
C GLY A 496 26.68 -2.89 -20.52
N THR A 497 27.32 -1.81 -20.06
CA THR A 497 28.52 -1.91 -19.23
C THR A 497 28.14 -2.27 -17.79
N ALA A 498 28.53 -3.45 -17.33
CA ALA A 498 28.39 -3.86 -15.94
C ALA A 498 29.44 -3.17 -15.07
N THR A 499 29.00 -2.63 -13.94
CA THR A 499 29.81 -1.90 -12.95
C THR A 499 29.35 -2.28 -11.55
N LEU A 500 30.17 -1.99 -10.54
CA LEU A 500 29.85 -2.28 -9.13
C LEU A 500 29.43 -3.74 -8.89
N PRO A 501 30.29 -4.73 -9.19
CA PRO A 501 29.99 -6.12 -8.89
C PRO A 501 29.92 -6.37 -7.39
N HIS A 502 28.84 -7.00 -6.96
CA HIS A 502 28.61 -7.45 -5.60
C HIS A 502 28.30 -8.95 -5.61
N PRO A 503 29.24 -9.81 -5.18
CA PRO A 503 28.97 -11.24 -5.03
C PRO A 503 27.77 -11.47 -4.12
N VAL A 504 26.87 -12.35 -4.53
CA VAL A 504 25.74 -12.74 -3.70
C VAL A 504 26.25 -13.66 -2.60
N THR A 505 25.96 -13.32 -1.34
CA THR A 505 26.46 -14.09 -0.18
C THR A 505 25.35 -14.43 0.80
N LEU A 506 25.34 -15.66 1.32
CA LEU A 506 24.42 -16.08 2.39
C LEU A 506 25.21 -16.31 3.68
N GLY A 507 24.93 -15.53 4.72
CA GLY A 507 25.70 -15.59 5.97
C GLY A 507 27.18 -15.21 5.81
N GLY A 508 27.50 -14.40 4.78
CA GLY A 508 28.86 -13.96 4.45
C GLY A 508 29.68 -14.92 3.59
N SER A 509 29.13 -16.09 3.24
CA SER A 509 29.75 -17.02 2.29
C SER A 509 29.16 -16.85 0.89
N PRO A 510 29.95 -16.99 -0.20
CA PRO A 510 29.42 -16.98 -1.56
C PRO A 510 28.25 -17.96 -1.71
N LEU A 511 27.16 -17.48 -2.29
CA LEU A 511 25.98 -18.28 -2.58
C LEU A 511 26.07 -18.73 -4.04
N ASP A 512 26.24 -20.03 -4.24
CA ASP A 512 26.24 -20.62 -5.57
C ASP A 512 24.81 -20.98 -5.97
N PHE A 513 24.31 -20.37 -7.05
CA PHE A 513 22.95 -20.59 -7.53
C PHE A 513 22.94 -20.95 -9.02
N ASP A 514 22.07 -21.88 -9.38
CA ASP A 514 21.95 -22.33 -10.76
C ASP A 514 21.36 -21.23 -11.65
N ALA A 515 21.70 -21.24 -12.95
CA ALA A 515 21.09 -20.34 -13.92
C ALA A 515 19.64 -20.77 -14.21
N LEU A 516 18.67 -20.03 -13.63
CA LEU A 516 17.28 -19.75 -14.05
C LEU A 516 16.59 -19.03 -12.88
N LEU A 517 16.40 -17.72 -13.00
CA LEU A 517 16.02 -16.85 -11.88
C LEU A 517 14.95 -15.85 -12.27
N GLY A 518 14.25 -15.31 -11.27
CA GLY A 518 13.54 -14.04 -11.37
C GLY A 518 14.20 -13.03 -10.44
N PHE A 519 14.20 -11.75 -10.81
CA PHE A 519 14.80 -10.68 -10.03
C PHE A 519 13.95 -9.43 -10.16
N ASP A 520 13.58 -8.83 -9.04
CA ASP A 520 12.79 -7.60 -9.05
C ASP A 520 13.10 -6.69 -7.86
N ILE A 521 13.01 -5.39 -8.09
CA ILE A 521 13.27 -4.33 -7.12
C ILE A 521 11.92 -3.68 -6.78
N PRO A 522 11.46 -3.78 -5.53
CA PRO A 522 10.17 -3.20 -5.14
C PRO A 522 10.23 -1.67 -5.12
N GLU A 523 9.05 -1.05 -5.21
CA GLU A 523 8.87 0.41 -5.30
C GLU A 523 9.58 1.23 -4.22
N GLY A 524 9.65 0.71 -2.99
CA GLY A 524 10.30 1.37 -1.85
C GLY A 524 11.81 1.58 -2.00
N VAL A 525 12.46 0.86 -2.93
CA VAL A 525 13.89 1.02 -3.22
C VAL A 525 14.10 2.16 -4.22
N THR A 526 14.65 3.26 -3.72
CA THR A 526 14.79 4.50 -4.48
C THR A 526 16.22 5.02 -4.52
N VAL A 527 16.54 5.78 -5.57
CA VAL A 527 17.76 6.57 -5.72
C VAL A 527 17.42 8.02 -6.06
N ASP A 528 18.29 8.94 -5.63
CA ASP A 528 18.18 10.37 -5.95
C ASP A 528 18.97 10.76 -7.21
N THR A 529 19.81 9.87 -7.73
CA THR A 529 20.68 10.12 -8.89
C THR A 529 20.74 8.88 -9.76
N SER A 530 20.55 9.04 -11.07
CA SER A 530 20.57 7.92 -12.01
C SER A 530 21.89 7.16 -11.94
N ASN A 531 21.79 5.83 -12.02
CA ASN A 531 22.91 4.89 -11.98
C ASN A 531 23.73 4.89 -10.67
N ALA A 532 23.25 5.55 -9.61
CA ALA A 532 23.84 5.43 -8.29
C ALA A 532 23.46 4.08 -7.65
N ALA A 533 24.33 3.55 -6.79
CA ALA A 533 23.98 2.39 -5.98
C ALA A 533 22.78 2.71 -5.07
N ALA A 534 21.80 1.82 -5.04
CA ALA A 534 20.64 1.92 -4.18
C ALA A 534 20.90 1.34 -2.79
N THR A 535 20.16 1.85 -1.81
CA THR A 535 20.04 1.22 -0.48
C THR A 535 18.69 0.52 -0.42
N GLY A 536 18.67 -0.69 0.15
CA GLY A 536 17.48 -1.53 0.21
C GLY A 536 17.72 -2.89 -0.42
N SER A 537 16.70 -3.73 -0.43
CA SER A 537 16.80 -5.11 -0.92
C SER A 537 15.91 -5.33 -2.14
N ALA A 538 16.47 -6.01 -3.13
CA ALA A 538 15.71 -6.66 -4.19
C ALA A 538 15.20 -8.03 -3.73
N TYR A 539 14.24 -8.57 -4.47
CA TYR A 539 13.84 -9.96 -4.38
C TYR A 539 14.41 -10.76 -5.54
N ALA A 540 14.84 -11.99 -5.26
CA ALA A 540 15.35 -12.91 -6.26
C ALA A 540 14.80 -14.32 -6.01
N VAL A 541 14.41 -15.00 -7.08
CA VAL A 541 14.15 -16.44 -7.04
C VAL A 541 15.45 -17.14 -7.38
N LEU A 542 16.04 -17.85 -6.41
CA LEU A 542 17.30 -18.58 -6.60
C LEU A 542 17.12 -20.08 -6.39
N THR A 543 17.77 -20.88 -7.24
CA THR A 543 17.89 -22.32 -7.03
C THR A 543 19.27 -22.65 -6.49
N VAL A 544 19.32 -23.08 -5.23
CA VAL A 544 20.56 -23.36 -4.51
C VAL A 544 20.57 -24.82 -4.13
N SER A 545 21.58 -25.57 -4.58
CA SER A 545 21.68 -27.02 -4.33
C SER A 545 20.39 -27.78 -4.70
N GLY A 546 19.78 -27.43 -5.83
CA GLY A 546 18.55 -28.05 -6.34
C GLY A 546 17.25 -27.64 -5.64
N THR A 547 17.29 -26.67 -4.72
CA THR A 547 16.09 -26.13 -4.04
C THR A 547 15.84 -24.69 -4.47
N THR A 548 14.66 -24.43 -5.05
CA THR A 548 14.22 -23.08 -5.41
C THR A 548 13.61 -22.38 -4.20
N GLY A 549 14.04 -21.14 -3.95
CA GLY A 549 13.55 -20.29 -2.87
C GLY A 549 13.50 -18.83 -3.27
N LEU A 550 12.75 -18.05 -2.50
CA LEU A 550 12.78 -16.60 -2.56
C LEU A 550 13.88 -16.08 -1.62
N TYR A 551 14.67 -15.14 -2.11
CA TYR A 551 15.72 -14.47 -1.36
C TYR A 551 15.52 -12.96 -1.44
N THR A 552 15.83 -12.25 -0.37
CA THR A 552 16.12 -10.82 -0.46
C THR A 552 17.62 -10.64 -0.68
N ILE A 553 18.02 -9.68 -1.51
CA ILE A 553 19.42 -9.34 -1.76
C ILE A 553 19.62 -7.85 -1.51
N ASP A 554 20.46 -7.50 -0.54
CA ASP A 554 20.86 -6.11 -0.28
C ASP A 554 21.67 -5.56 -1.47
N LEU A 555 21.16 -4.51 -2.10
CA LEU A 555 21.71 -3.97 -3.35
C LEU A 555 23.05 -3.22 -3.18
N ALA A 556 23.44 -2.90 -1.95
CA ALA A 556 24.70 -2.23 -1.64
C ALA A 556 25.83 -3.21 -1.31
N THR A 557 25.50 -4.46 -0.96
CA THR A 557 26.46 -5.43 -0.44
C THR A 557 26.43 -6.79 -1.11
N GLY A 558 25.34 -7.16 -1.78
CA GLY A 558 25.10 -8.52 -2.26
C GLY A 558 24.71 -9.51 -1.16
N ALA A 559 24.52 -9.05 0.09
CA ALA A 559 24.11 -9.93 1.18
C ALA A 559 22.68 -10.44 0.95
N ALA A 560 22.54 -11.76 0.82
CA ALA A 560 21.28 -12.45 0.64
C ALA A 560 20.71 -12.96 1.97
N THR A 561 19.39 -12.91 2.10
CA THR A 561 18.62 -13.58 3.15
C THR A 561 17.59 -14.50 2.52
N ASN A 562 17.48 -15.74 2.99
CA ASN A 562 16.45 -16.67 2.52
C ASN A 562 15.09 -16.28 3.13
N ALA A 563 14.13 -15.90 2.28
CA ALA A 563 12.77 -15.54 2.67
C ALA A 563 11.84 -16.77 2.77
N GLY A 564 12.20 -17.87 2.12
CA GLY A 564 11.52 -19.15 2.24
C GLY A 564 11.49 -19.96 0.93
N PRO A 565 11.02 -21.22 0.98
CA PRO A 565 10.96 -22.08 -0.19
C PRO A 565 9.89 -21.63 -1.18
N LEU A 566 10.15 -21.84 -2.48
CA LEU A 566 9.15 -21.78 -3.54
C LEU A 566 8.85 -23.21 -4.00
N LEU A 567 7.57 -23.53 -4.18
CA LEU A 567 7.11 -24.88 -4.56
C LEU A 567 7.15 -25.13 -6.08
N THR A 568 7.70 -24.18 -6.84
CA THR A 568 7.89 -24.26 -8.30
C THR A 568 9.27 -23.75 -8.66
N THR A 569 9.85 -24.30 -9.72
CA THR A 569 10.92 -23.63 -10.44
C THR A 569 10.31 -22.50 -11.29
N ALA A 570 11.03 -21.40 -11.42
CA ALA A 570 10.55 -20.19 -12.08
C ALA A 570 11.66 -19.54 -12.91
N ARG A 571 11.26 -18.71 -13.88
CA ARG A 571 12.15 -17.95 -14.78
C ARG A 571 11.83 -16.46 -14.88
N GLY A 572 10.89 -15.98 -14.07
CA GLY A 572 10.50 -14.58 -14.01
C GLY A 572 9.84 -14.29 -12.67
N LEU A 573 10.02 -13.07 -12.17
CA LEU A 573 9.48 -12.58 -10.91
C LEU A 573 8.98 -11.16 -11.14
N ALA A 574 7.77 -10.88 -10.66
CA ALA A 574 7.21 -9.54 -10.57
C ALA A 574 6.71 -9.33 -9.14
N VAL A 575 7.25 -8.35 -8.43
CA VAL A 575 6.89 -7.99 -7.06
C VAL A 575 6.10 -6.69 -7.10
N GLY A 576 4.92 -6.69 -6.50
CA GLY A 576 4.10 -5.52 -6.35
C GLY A 576 4.60 -4.59 -5.25
N THR A 577 3.73 -3.69 -4.81
CA THR A 577 4.04 -2.65 -3.83
C THR A 577 3.22 -2.79 -2.55
N ALA A 578 3.61 -2.03 -1.52
CA ALA A 578 2.83 -1.78 -0.33
C ALA A 578 2.58 -0.26 -0.17
N GLY A 579 2.49 0.46 -1.29
CA GLY A 579 2.28 1.91 -1.34
C GLY A 579 3.56 2.69 -1.07
N ALA A 580 3.42 4.01 -0.94
CA ALA A 580 4.55 4.86 -0.56
C ALA A 580 5.03 4.49 0.83
N ASP A 581 6.19 3.85 0.91
CA ASP A 581 6.97 3.82 2.14
C ASP A 581 6.92 5.22 2.73
N ARG A 582 6.42 5.35 3.97
CA ARG A 582 6.66 6.56 4.76
C ARG A 582 8.16 6.82 4.59
N PRO A 583 8.62 8.03 4.20
CA PRO A 583 10.05 8.29 4.20
C PRO A 583 10.54 7.82 5.54
N VAL A 584 11.42 6.81 5.55
CA VAL A 584 11.76 6.05 6.76
C VAL A 584 12.24 7.07 7.79
N VAL A 585 11.31 7.55 8.61
CA VAL A 585 11.62 8.19 9.85
C VAL A 585 12.03 6.97 10.64
N THR A 586 13.33 6.66 10.59
CA THR A 586 13.94 5.63 11.43
C THR A 586 13.20 5.70 12.75
N PRO A 587 12.46 4.64 13.14
CA PRO A 587 11.61 4.73 14.32
C PRO A 587 12.52 5.29 15.41
N PRO A 588 12.14 6.40 16.07
CA PRO A 588 12.93 6.86 17.19
C PRO A 588 13.05 5.63 18.10
N PRO A 589 14.28 5.31 18.56
CA PRO A 589 14.55 4.09 19.29
C PRO A 589 13.45 3.89 20.34
N PRO A 590 12.98 2.64 20.54
CA PRO A 590 11.77 2.34 21.31
C PRO A 590 11.72 3.22 22.54
N PRO A 591 10.60 3.92 22.79
CA PRO A 591 10.56 4.98 23.79
C PRO A 591 11.13 4.42 25.08
N PRO A 592 12.26 4.98 25.59
CA PRO A 592 12.74 4.59 26.89
C PRO A 592 11.58 4.82 27.86
N ALA A 593 11.26 3.81 28.66
CA ALA A 593 10.16 3.81 29.63
C ALA A 593 9.86 5.23 30.14
N ALA A 594 8.66 5.76 29.81
CA ALA A 594 8.16 7.10 30.13
C ALA A 594 9.20 8.02 30.82
N VAL A 595 10.12 8.60 30.05
CA VAL A 595 11.16 9.47 30.62
C VAL A 595 10.47 10.71 31.22
N PRO A 596 10.62 10.97 32.53
CA PRO A 596 10.15 12.20 33.13
C PRO A 596 10.87 13.38 32.49
N ALA A 597 10.13 14.42 32.07
CA ALA A 597 10.73 15.63 31.49
C ALA A 597 11.92 16.12 32.33
N THR A 598 13.13 16.09 31.76
CA THR A 598 14.37 16.43 32.45
C THR A 598 14.52 17.94 32.51
N LEU A 599 14.75 18.50 33.71
CA LEU A 599 14.96 19.93 33.92
C LEU A 599 16.43 20.27 33.67
N THR A 600 16.75 20.94 32.57
CA THR A 600 18.13 21.39 32.30
C THR A 600 18.33 22.85 32.74
N LYS A 601 19.47 23.14 33.37
CA LYS A 601 19.87 24.47 33.82
C LYS A 601 20.45 25.26 32.63
N VAL A 602 19.91 26.44 32.33
CA VAL A 602 20.51 27.38 31.36
C VAL A 602 21.21 28.50 32.16
N GLY A 603 22.51 28.71 31.94
CA GLY A 603 23.34 29.72 32.65
C GLY A 603 22.96 31.18 32.30
N LYS A 604 23.59 32.26 32.79
CA LYS A 604 24.41 32.58 33.99
C LYS A 604 23.64 33.66 34.80
N ALA A 605 23.79 33.64 36.13
CA ALA A 605 23.49 34.68 37.12
C ALA A 605 22.47 35.81 36.81
N LYS A 606 21.17 35.50 36.82
CA LYS A 606 20.07 36.23 37.52
C LYS A 606 18.73 35.54 37.16
N GLN A 607 18.07 34.95 38.16
CA GLN A 607 16.87 34.09 38.09
C GLN A 607 17.05 32.75 37.37
N GLN A 608 17.15 31.66 38.14
CA GLN A 608 17.16 30.28 37.64
C GLN A 608 15.83 29.94 36.93
N LYS A 609 15.76 30.08 35.60
CA LYS A 609 14.64 29.56 34.80
C LYS A 609 14.88 28.08 34.53
N LYS A 610 14.05 27.21 35.13
CA LYS A 610 14.07 25.78 34.79
C LYS A 610 13.25 25.54 33.54
N VAL A 611 13.89 24.96 32.53
CA VAL A 611 13.27 24.68 31.23
C VAL A 611 12.75 23.25 31.24
N VAL A 612 11.48 23.09 30.89
CA VAL A 612 10.81 21.82 30.64
C VAL A 612 10.94 21.54 29.15
N ASP A 613 11.60 20.43 28.81
CA ASP A 613 11.48 19.83 27.50
C ASP A 613 10.16 19.06 27.44
N THR A 614 9.29 19.39 26.48
CA THR A 614 7.98 18.74 26.37
C THR A 614 8.05 17.39 25.65
N GLY A 615 9.22 17.01 25.11
CA GLY A 615 9.39 15.81 24.28
C GLY A 615 8.72 15.92 22.91
N ARG A 616 8.19 17.10 22.55
CA ARG A 616 7.52 17.34 21.27
C ARG A 616 8.42 18.13 20.33
N VAL A 617 8.38 17.74 19.07
CA VAL A 617 9.04 18.43 17.96
C VAL A 617 7.95 18.95 17.04
N LEU A 618 8.09 20.19 16.59
CA LEU A 618 7.20 20.77 15.58
C LEU A 618 7.95 20.95 14.27
N THR A 619 7.35 20.50 13.18
CA THR A 619 7.79 20.78 11.82
C THR A 619 6.82 21.80 11.21
N CYS A 620 7.36 22.79 10.49
CA CYS A 620 6.52 23.71 9.71
C CYS A 620 6.33 23.10 8.31
N PRO A 621 5.10 22.74 7.90
CA PRO A 621 4.86 21.93 6.69
C PRO A 621 5.44 22.55 5.42
N SER A 622 5.94 21.71 4.52
CA SER A 622 6.63 22.11 3.27
C SER A 622 5.69 22.72 2.21
N GLY A 623 4.39 22.42 2.24
CA GLY A 623 3.39 22.91 1.29
C GLY A 623 2.94 24.37 1.44
N PHE A 624 3.47 25.15 2.40
CA PHE A 624 2.95 26.51 2.69
C PHE A 624 3.83 27.66 2.18
N LEU A 625 3.19 28.80 1.85
CA LEU A 625 3.83 30.03 1.32
C LEU A 625 4.60 30.85 2.38
N ALA A 626 4.35 30.64 3.68
CA ALA A 626 4.99 31.40 4.75
C ALA A 626 6.37 30.83 5.12
N ALA A 627 7.38 31.70 5.30
CA ALA A 627 8.75 31.28 5.64
C ALA A 627 8.91 30.67 7.06
N SER A 628 7.91 30.85 7.94
CA SER A 628 7.94 30.28 9.29
C SER A 628 6.55 30.13 9.92
N CYS A 629 6.42 29.19 10.85
CA CYS A 629 5.24 28.96 11.68
C CYS A 629 5.50 29.52 13.09
N THR A 630 4.53 30.20 13.70
CA THR A 630 4.64 30.65 15.12
C THR A 630 3.73 29.81 16.00
N SER A 631 4.28 29.25 17.07
CA SER A 631 3.56 28.41 18.03
C SER A 631 3.58 29.02 19.42
N LYS A 632 2.40 29.17 20.04
CA LYS A 632 2.25 29.58 21.44
C LYS A 632 2.04 28.33 22.30
N LEU A 633 2.89 28.17 23.29
CA LEU A 633 2.84 27.07 24.25
C LEU A 633 2.33 27.57 25.60
N LYS A 634 1.42 26.82 26.20
CA LYS A 634 0.90 27.09 27.55
C LYS A 634 0.93 25.82 28.39
N LEU A 635 1.71 25.84 29.47
CA LEU A 635 1.80 24.75 30.43
C LEU A 635 0.87 25.03 31.62
N THR A 636 -0.16 24.21 31.79
CA THR A 636 -1.16 24.36 32.85
C THR A 636 -1.09 23.18 33.79
N ALA A 637 -0.79 23.43 35.07
CA ALA A 637 -0.77 22.40 36.10
C ALA A 637 -2.07 22.34 36.87
N THR A 638 -2.50 21.12 37.20
CA THR A 638 -3.67 20.86 38.04
C THR A 638 -3.22 20.25 39.37
N TYR A 639 -3.71 20.79 40.48
CA TYR A 639 -3.28 20.38 41.83
C TYR A 639 -4.42 20.47 42.85
N LYS A 640 -4.39 19.58 43.85
CA LYS A 640 -5.36 19.53 44.95
C LYS A 640 -4.91 20.41 46.13
N VAL A 641 -5.79 21.25 46.66
CA VAL A 641 -5.56 22.08 47.86
C VAL A 641 -6.64 21.81 48.90
N LYS A 642 -6.28 21.76 50.19
CA LYS A 642 -7.26 21.71 51.28
C LYS A 642 -7.65 23.14 51.67
N ILE A 643 -8.94 23.45 51.65
CA ILE A 643 -9.50 24.73 52.08
C ILE A 643 -10.66 24.42 53.02
N LYS A 644 -10.57 24.86 54.28
CA LYS A 644 -11.56 24.59 55.34
C LYS A 644 -11.92 23.08 55.42
N GLY A 645 -10.91 22.23 55.53
CA GLY A 645 -11.07 20.77 55.63
C GLY A 645 -11.43 20.02 54.34
N LYS A 646 -11.93 20.69 53.30
CA LYS A 646 -12.33 20.06 52.03
C LYS A 646 -11.21 20.13 50.97
N THR A 647 -11.00 19.04 50.23
CA THR A 647 -10.05 18.98 49.12
C THR A 647 -10.67 19.57 47.85
N LYS A 648 -10.08 20.64 47.30
CA LYS A 648 -10.49 21.26 46.02
C LYS A 648 -9.41 21.10 44.97
N VAL A 649 -9.80 20.85 43.72
CA VAL A 649 -8.88 20.85 42.57
C VAL A 649 -8.76 22.28 42.04
N ARG A 650 -7.54 22.74 41.79
CA ARG A 650 -7.23 24.05 41.19
C ARG A 650 -6.31 23.84 39.98
N SER A 651 -6.42 24.72 38.99
CA SER A 651 -5.52 24.76 37.84
C SER A 651 -4.79 26.11 37.78
N ALA A 652 -3.53 26.11 37.35
CA ALA A 652 -2.75 27.33 37.16
C ALA A 652 -1.78 27.19 35.99
N VAL A 653 -1.57 28.29 35.25
CA VAL A 653 -0.51 28.36 34.25
C VAL A 653 0.84 28.40 34.97
N VAL A 654 1.67 27.42 34.67
CA VAL A 654 2.98 27.20 35.30
C VAL A 654 4.15 27.41 34.35
N GLY A 655 3.89 27.71 33.08
CA GLY A 655 4.88 28.11 32.08
C GLY A 655 4.20 28.51 30.77
N ALA A 656 4.87 29.35 29.97
CA ALA A 656 4.44 29.68 28.61
C ALA A 656 5.66 30.03 27.75
N ALA A 657 5.57 29.78 26.44
CA ALA A 657 6.60 30.14 25.49
C ALA A 657 5.98 30.44 24.12
N THR A 658 6.70 31.19 23.29
CA THR A 658 6.38 31.35 21.88
C THR A 658 7.59 30.88 21.08
N VAL A 659 7.39 29.96 20.14
CA VAL A 659 8.45 29.34 19.33
C VAL A 659 8.16 29.62 17.88
N LYS A 660 9.17 30.08 17.14
CA LYS A 660 9.12 30.20 15.67
C LYS A 660 9.87 29.01 15.07
N THR A 661 9.26 28.35 14.09
CA THR A 661 9.85 27.23 13.36
C THR A 661 9.98 27.62 11.90
N THR A 662 11.19 27.56 11.35
CA THR A 662 11.46 27.82 9.92
C THR A 662 10.89 26.68 9.07
N LYS A 663 10.39 27.02 7.87
CA LYS A 663 9.92 26.05 6.88
C LYS A 663 10.97 24.95 6.64
N GLY A 664 10.53 23.69 6.61
CA GLY A 664 11.40 22.52 6.38
C GLY A 664 12.36 22.18 7.52
N LYS A 665 12.26 22.85 8.68
CA LYS A 665 13.08 22.54 9.86
C LYS A 665 12.20 22.10 11.03
N ALA A 666 12.74 21.19 11.83
CA ALA A 666 12.11 20.70 13.04
C ALA A 666 12.61 21.48 14.26
N THR A 667 11.71 21.93 15.13
CA THR A 667 12.06 22.66 16.37
C THR A 667 11.58 21.91 17.60
N ARG A 668 12.49 21.63 18.53
CA ARG A 668 12.17 21.01 19.82
C ARG A 668 11.54 22.02 20.78
N LEU A 669 10.40 21.65 21.36
CA LEU A 669 9.61 22.54 22.20
C LEU A 669 10.08 22.57 23.65
N LYS A 670 10.43 23.77 24.12
CA LYS A 670 10.95 24.01 25.46
C LYS A 670 10.19 25.15 26.15
N VAL A 671 9.77 24.95 27.39
CA VAL A 671 8.99 25.94 28.17
C VAL A 671 9.63 26.18 29.52
N ALA A 672 9.94 27.44 29.85
CA ALA A 672 10.42 27.79 31.18
C ALA A 672 9.29 27.79 32.22
N LEU A 673 9.53 27.20 33.39
CA LEU A 673 8.61 27.27 34.52
C LEU A 673 8.54 28.70 35.09
N SER A 674 7.33 29.15 35.38
CA SER A 674 7.07 30.39 36.13
C SER A 674 7.47 30.22 37.60
N LYS A 675 7.61 31.34 38.33
CA LYS A 675 7.86 31.31 39.79
C LYS A 675 6.81 30.46 40.53
N LYS A 676 5.55 30.52 40.08
CA LYS A 676 4.44 29.74 40.62
C LYS A 676 4.60 28.25 40.31
N GLY A 677 4.99 27.90 39.08
CA GLY A 677 5.28 26.52 38.67
C GLY A 677 6.42 25.91 39.50
N LEU A 678 7.50 26.66 39.69
CA LEU A 678 8.65 26.23 40.48
C LEU A 678 8.28 26.02 41.95
N LYS A 679 7.47 26.91 42.54
CA LYS A 679 6.96 26.76 43.92
C LYS A 679 6.09 25.52 44.08
N LEU A 680 5.15 25.29 43.14
CA LEU A 680 4.28 24.12 43.15
C LEU A 680 5.06 22.81 43.01
N LEU A 681 6.03 22.75 42.09
CA LEU A 681 6.89 21.59 41.91
C LEU A 681 7.76 21.31 43.15
N LYS A 682 8.33 22.35 43.78
CA LYS A 682 9.11 22.22 45.03
C LYS A 682 8.28 21.62 46.18
N GLN A 683 7.04 22.10 46.34
CA GLN A 683 6.12 21.66 47.40
C GLN A 683 5.60 20.23 47.21
N ARG A 684 5.42 19.80 45.96
CA ARG A 684 4.71 18.54 45.66
C ARG A 684 5.61 17.40 45.21
N GLY A 685 6.87 17.66 44.85
CA GLY A 685 7.80 16.64 44.34
C GLY A 685 7.49 16.14 42.93
N ARG A 686 6.23 16.25 42.50
CA ARG A 686 5.73 15.94 41.17
C ARG A 686 4.59 16.90 40.79
N LEU A 687 4.50 17.26 39.52
CA LEU A 687 3.42 18.10 38.98
C LEU A 687 2.93 17.52 37.66
N ALA A 688 1.63 17.21 37.57
CA ALA A 688 0.99 16.88 36.31
C ALA A 688 0.57 18.18 35.61
N ALA A 689 0.97 18.34 34.34
CA ALA A 689 0.63 19.51 33.56
C ALA A 689 0.15 19.13 32.16
N LYS A 690 -0.73 19.96 31.62
CA LYS A 690 -1.16 19.92 30.22
C LYS A 690 -0.40 21.00 29.45
N VAL A 691 0.19 20.63 28.32
CA VAL A 691 0.76 21.57 27.35
C VAL A 691 -0.29 21.79 26.27
N ALA A 692 -0.78 23.01 26.09
CA ALA A 692 -1.55 23.41 24.93
C ALA A 692 -0.61 24.11 23.93
N ILE A 693 -0.60 23.64 22.69
CA ILE A 693 0.18 24.22 21.59
C ILE A 693 -0.82 24.85 20.63
N VAL A 694 -0.69 26.15 20.38
CA VAL A 694 -1.50 26.87 19.40
C VAL A 694 -0.57 27.33 18.29
N ALA A 695 -0.61 26.67 17.14
CA ALA A 695 0.15 27.07 15.95
C ALA A 695 -0.69 28.07 15.14
N SER A 696 -0.10 29.22 14.78
CA SER A 696 -0.71 30.25 13.94
C SER A 696 0.14 30.49 12.69
N ILE A 697 -0.50 30.50 11.52
CA ILE A 697 0.14 30.64 10.21
C ILE A 697 -0.06 32.07 9.67
N GLY A 698 0.72 33.03 10.16
CA GLY A 698 0.63 34.42 9.70
C GLY A 698 -0.47 35.25 10.39
N PRO A 699 -0.70 36.49 9.93
CA PRO A 699 -1.43 37.52 10.68
C PRO A 699 -2.96 37.33 10.77
N LYS A 700 -3.55 36.36 10.05
CA LYS A 700 -5.01 36.08 10.05
C LYS A 700 -5.38 34.56 10.10
N ALA A 701 -4.54 33.67 10.65
CA ALA A 701 -4.72 32.23 10.43
C ALA A 701 -5.53 31.42 11.46
N ALA A 702 -6.19 30.39 10.92
CA ALA A 702 -6.68 29.18 11.59
C ALA A 702 -5.67 28.64 12.61
N SER A 703 -6.17 28.22 13.77
CA SER A 703 -5.35 27.72 14.87
C SER A 703 -5.60 26.23 15.14
N ARG A 704 -4.57 25.39 15.09
CA ARG A 704 -4.63 24.01 15.61
C ARG A 704 -4.22 24.01 17.08
N THR A 705 -5.01 23.35 17.94
CA THR A 705 -4.71 23.19 19.37
C THR A 705 -4.48 21.74 19.73
N THR A 706 -3.25 21.36 20.02
CA THR A 706 -2.91 20.01 20.52
C THR A 706 -2.64 20.06 22.02
N THR A 707 -3.17 19.08 22.78
CA THR A 707 -2.95 18.97 24.23
C THR A 707 -2.16 17.73 24.60
N VAL A 708 -1.02 17.90 25.27
CA VAL A 708 -0.18 16.78 25.75
C VAL A 708 -0.09 16.79 27.26
N LYS A 709 -0.25 15.63 27.92
CA LYS A 709 -0.01 15.48 29.36
C LYS A 709 1.48 15.24 29.61
N VAL A 710 2.07 16.04 30.48
CA VAL A 710 3.46 15.88 30.93
C VAL A 710 3.52 15.75 32.45
N THR A 711 4.38 14.86 32.94
CA THR A 711 4.66 14.71 34.37
C THR A 711 6.03 15.31 34.68
N LEU A 712 6.05 16.35 35.49
CA LEU A 712 7.28 17.00 35.95
C LEU A 712 7.71 16.35 37.27
N LEU A 713 8.93 15.82 37.32
CA LEU A 713 9.52 15.26 38.54
C LEU A 713 10.61 16.17 39.09
N LYS A 714 10.74 16.19 40.42
CA LYS A 714 11.73 16.99 41.16
C LYS A 714 13.18 16.48 41.04
N LYS A 715 13.53 15.51 40.16
CA LYS A 715 14.87 14.87 40.13
C LYS A 715 15.99 15.94 40.12
N ARG A 716 16.64 16.06 41.30
CA ARG A 716 17.57 17.08 41.81
C ARG A 716 17.26 18.53 41.37
N LEU A 717 16.38 19.17 42.13
CA LEU A 717 16.00 20.58 41.96
C LEU A 717 17.08 21.53 42.47
#